data_AF-A0AAF1A948-F1
#
_entry.id   AF-A0AAF1A948-F1
#
_cell.length_a   1.000
_cell.length_b   1.000
_cell.length_c   1.000
_cell.angle_alpha   90.00
_cell.angle_beta   90.00
_cell.angle_gamma   90.00
#
_symmetry.space_group_name_H-M   'P 1'
#
loop_
_entity.id
_entity.type
_entity.pdbx_description
1 polymer ?
#
loop_
_entity_poly.entity_id
_entity_poly.type
_entity_poly.pdbx_seq_one_letter_code
_entity_poly.pdbx_strand_id
1 'polypeptide(L)'
;MTVTRTACSYCGVGCGIEVTTETGGAAVIAKVSGDRLHPANFGRLCTKGATHAEMMAADDGRLRSALLRPSRDDEPVPVPVDDAVAEAGRRLRAIVDEHGPDAVALYVSGQMSIEAQYLANKLAKGFLRTVHIESNSRLCMASAGTGFKQSLGADGPPGSYTDFEHTDLFFVIGSNMADCHPILFLRMADRMKAGAKLIVVDPRRTETARRADLYLQIKPGTDLALLNGLLHLLVENGDMDADFIAEHTDGWADMPEFLADYPPQRVSAITGIPEADIRAAARMIADAGEWLSCWTMGLNQSTHGTWNTNAICNLHLATGAICRPGSGPMSLTGQPNAMGGREMGYMGPGLPGQRSVVSAADRGFVEQQWGLPAGTIRDDVGPGTVAMFERLAAGDIKACWIICTNPVATVANRRTVVTGLQAAELVITQDAYEATATNRYADIVLPAALWAETDAVMVNSERNLTLLQAAIPPAGQARPDWQLICQVAEHLGFGEHFDFSSSEEVFEEIRRFSNPVTGYDLRGVTYSRLRRTPLQWPCPPDDDADRHPIRYLNDGISQDLFVDADGHRPRLAFPTPSRKAVFHARPHMEPRELPDDDYPLLLNTGRLQHQWHTMTKTGRVAKLTRLDNGPFVELHPTDAAAMGIADGQQVELASRRGRAVLPAVVTERVRPGNCFAPFHWNDEHGEHLTVNAVTNDAVDPDSLQPEFKACAVRVSPVGPVPVRTVHTVVDEGAGPLVLWASQTGTAEDFAARLARRLGESHLVNMDDVPLSRLASARDVLIVTSTFGDGGPPDNGAGFWDRLGAPDAPALDGVRYAVLGIGDRSYADFCGYAKSIDGRLAALGASKLLDRAECEAYDNGPMSKWADDVADALGVVGLPNTVADEPFTRADPVLAKLCRNSVLTAPMAAKEVRQFGFDISEFGVDYSVGDSLGVCGTNGRDVVDAWLAATGLHGEESVEVDGMHRSLRDALTGCYDICRVTPDLLRFVAENCADRRAAKALLAPSDRLKKWLAGRNGLDIVEEFSVRAEPSRWQNVLVRLTPRNYSISSSPLVSPHEVQLTVSVVRYRGRRGALRGGVCSTYLADRAGAAPVPVFLQRSPHFRPPRDPDTPMIMIGPGTGIAPFRGFLQERRALGHSGRNWLFFGEQRRSENYYYRDDLEDMVGDGFLNRLDLAFSRDQADRVYVQHKMLDYGADLWRWLNDGAHFYVCGDAARMARDVDAVLTSIIKTYGRMSEEAAHHYKRELVADKRYVRDVY
;
A
#
# COMPACT_ATOMS: atom_id res chain seq x y z
N MET A 1 32.48 1.04 -0.22
CA MET A 1 31.05 1.39 -0.21
C MET A 1 30.92 2.75 0.44
N THR A 2 30.16 3.64 -0.18
CA THR A 2 29.93 5.01 0.31
C THR A 2 28.43 5.20 0.49
N VAL A 3 28.00 5.89 1.55
CA VAL A 3 26.59 6.24 1.77
C VAL A 3 26.40 7.72 1.49
N THR A 4 25.47 8.03 0.60
CA THR A 4 25.17 9.39 0.15
C THR A 4 23.70 9.72 0.46
N ARG A 5 23.44 10.91 1.03
CA ARG A 5 22.07 11.40 1.27
C ARG A 5 21.56 12.16 0.06
N THR A 6 20.33 11.87 -0.34
CA THR A 6 19.65 12.45 -1.50
C THR A 6 18.14 12.49 -1.24
N ALA A 7 17.33 12.78 -2.24
CA ALA A 7 15.87 12.71 -2.14
C ALA A 7 15.24 11.89 -3.29
N CYS A 8 14.00 11.47 -3.06
CA CYS A 8 13.15 10.79 -4.02
C CYS A 8 12.87 11.68 -5.23
N SER A 9 13.02 11.13 -6.44
CA SER A 9 12.85 11.86 -7.71
C SER A 9 11.43 11.81 -8.30
N TYR A 10 10.43 11.36 -7.52
CA TYR A 10 9.04 11.19 -7.97
C TYR A 10 8.12 12.33 -7.48
N CYS A 11 7.25 12.08 -6.50
CA CYS A 11 6.21 13.04 -6.11
C CYS A 11 6.75 14.21 -5.25
N GLY A 12 5.99 15.31 -5.20
CA GLY A 12 6.29 16.53 -4.44
C GLY A 12 6.28 16.40 -2.91
N VAL A 13 6.23 15.19 -2.35
CA VAL A 13 6.51 14.96 -0.92
C VAL A 13 8.00 15.21 -0.61
N GLY A 14 8.90 14.89 -1.55
CA GLY A 14 10.34 15.07 -1.35
C GLY A 14 10.89 14.23 -0.22
N CYS A 15 10.62 12.91 -0.22
CA CYS A 15 11.14 12.00 0.79
C CYS A 15 12.67 11.90 0.72
N GLY A 16 13.38 11.97 1.85
CA GLY A 16 14.82 11.74 1.91
C GLY A 16 15.17 10.28 1.71
N ILE A 17 16.28 10.04 1.01
CA ILE A 17 16.82 8.74 0.65
C ILE A 17 18.30 8.67 1.02
N GLU A 18 18.72 7.52 1.53
CA GLU A 18 20.13 7.12 1.63
C GLU A 18 20.46 6.11 0.52
N VAL A 19 21.50 6.42 -0.26
CA VAL A 19 22.03 5.58 -1.34
C VAL A 19 23.34 4.96 -0.88
N THR A 20 23.46 3.64 -0.99
CA THR A 20 24.74 2.94 -0.78
C THR A 20 25.35 2.58 -2.13
N THR A 21 26.52 3.12 -2.43
CA THR A 21 27.25 2.88 -3.69
C THR A 21 28.43 1.94 -3.47
N GLU A 22 28.62 0.97 -4.36
CA GLU A 22 29.83 0.13 -4.43
C GLU A 22 30.89 0.75 -5.35
N THR A 23 32.16 0.75 -4.89
CA THR A 23 33.28 1.46 -5.54
C THR A 23 34.38 0.52 -6.07
N GLY A 24 34.15 -0.80 -6.06
CA GLY A 24 35.12 -1.81 -6.48
C GLY A 24 35.21 -2.06 -7.99
N GLY A 25 34.63 -1.15 -8.80
CA GLY A 25 34.47 -1.21 -10.26
C GLY A 25 33.81 0.07 -10.77
N ALA A 26 33.01 0.01 -11.84
CA ALA A 26 32.10 1.13 -12.16
C ALA A 26 31.16 1.36 -10.96
N ALA A 27 30.98 2.61 -10.53
CA ALA A 27 30.19 2.90 -9.34
C ALA A 27 28.71 2.53 -9.56
N VAL A 28 28.17 1.63 -8.74
CA VAL A 28 26.78 1.14 -8.87
C VAL A 28 26.02 1.35 -7.56
N ILE A 29 24.75 1.71 -7.67
CA ILE A 29 23.84 1.82 -6.51
C ILE A 29 23.44 0.42 -6.07
N ALA A 30 24.00 -0.03 -4.95
CA ALA A 30 23.76 -1.35 -4.39
C ALA A 30 22.48 -1.39 -3.53
N LYS A 31 22.16 -0.28 -2.85
CA LYS A 31 20.97 -0.19 -1.99
C LYS A 31 20.40 1.22 -1.94
N VAL A 32 19.07 1.28 -1.84
CA VAL A 32 18.30 2.47 -1.44
C VAL A 32 17.54 2.19 -0.14
N SER A 33 17.55 3.13 0.79
CA SER A 33 16.69 3.15 1.98
C SER A 33 16.19 4.57 2.27
N GLY A 34 15.13 4.71 3.07
CA GLY A 34 14.65 6.04 3.45
C GLY A 34 15.58 6.68 4.48
N ASP A 35 15.87 7.97 4.32
CA ASP A 35 16.61 8.75 5.31
C ASP A 35 15.74 8.96 6.55
N ARG A 36 16.17 8.39 7.68
CA ARG A 36 15.46 8.44 8.97
C ARG A 36 15.45 9.85 9.58
N LEU A 37 16.37 10.72 9.19
CA LEU A 37 16.49 12.09 9.70
C LEU A 37 15.74 13.09 8.83
N HIS A 38 15.29 12.70 7.64
CA HIS A 38 14.61 13.63 6.74
C HIS A 38 13.16 13.91 7.23
N PRO A 39 12.77 15.18 7.43
CA PRO A 39 11.52 15.56 8.10
C PRO A 39 10.25 15.25 7.29
N ALA A 40 10.38 15.08 5.99
CA ALA A 40 9.24 14.73 5.14
C ALA A 40 8.71 13.31 5.41
N ASN A 41 9.60 12.34 5.70
CA ASN A 41 9.27 10.92 5.66
C ASN A 41 9.75 10.06 6.84
N PHE A 42 10.69 10.54 7.66
CA PHE A 42 11.19 9.79 8.83
C PHE A 42 11.62 8.36 8.50
N GLY A 43 12.32 8.18 7.37
CA GLY A 43 12.79 6.88 6.88
C GLY A 43 11.76 6.03 6.14
N ARG A 44 10.50 6.45 6.05
CA ARG A 44 9.46 5.73 5.28
C ARG A 44 9.61 6.00 3.78
N LEU A 45 9.40 4.98 2.95
CA LEU A 45 9.32 5.09 1.50
C LEU A 45 8.11 4.32 0.99
N CYS A 46 7.46 4.86 -0.06
CA CYS A 46 6.47 4.10 -0.82
C CYS A 46 7.16 3.12 -1.78
N THR A 47 6.40 2.25 -2.44
CA THR A 47 6.95 1.25 -3.38
C THR A 47 7.84 1.91 -4.44
N LYS A 48 7.38 2.99 -5.09
CA LYS A 48 8.21 3.74 -6.07
C LYS A 48 9.52 4.24 -5.44
N GLY A 49 9.44 4.80 -4.24
CA GLY A 49 10.60 5.31 -3.50
C GLY A 49 11.63 4.23 -3.19
N ALA A 50 11.17 3.05 -2.74
CA ALA A 50 12.02 1.94 -2.38
C ALA A 50 12.76 1.30 -3.57
N THR A 51 12.21 1.42 -4.79
CA THR A 51 12.73 0.78 -6.00
C THR A 51 13.65 1.69 -6.84
N HIS A 52 14.25 2.74 -6.26
CA HIS A 52 15.18 3.61 -7.00
C HIS A 52 16.46 2.88 -7.44
N ALA A 53 16.95 1.91 -6.66
CA ALA A 53 18.10 1.10 -7.06
C ALA A 53 17.78 0.30 -8.33
N GLU A 54 16.59 -0.31 -8.40
CA GLU A 54 16.10 -1.04 -9.58
C GLU A 54 15.88 -0.10 -10.77
N MET A 55 15.37 1.11 -10.54
CA MET A 55 15.21 2.12 -11.59
C MET A 55 16.55 2.53 -12.21
N MET A 56 17.60 2.71 -11.39
CA MET A 56 18.93 3.04 -11.90
C MET A 56 19.64 1.83 -12.52
N ALA A 57 19.35 0.61 -12.05
CA ALA A 57 19.87 -0.62 -12.65
C ALA A 57 19.20 -0.96 -13.98
N ALA A 58 17.95 -0.51 -14.19
CA ALA A 58 17.22 -0.62 -15.45
C ALA A 58 17.75 0.39 -16.49
N ASP A 59 19.00 0.16 -16.88
CA ASP A 59 19.80 1.04 -17.74
C ASP A 59 19.50 0.90 -19.23
N ASP A 60 18.68 -0.09 -19.62
CA ASP A 60 18.20 -0.23 -20.99
C ASP A 60 17.50 1.05 -21.47
N GLY A 61 17.82 1.50 -22.68
CA GLY A 61 17.31 2.74 -23.28
C GLY A 61 17.78 4.05 -22.64
N ARG A 62 18.75 4.05 -21.71
CA ARG A 62 19.39 5.28 -21.21
C ARG A 62 20.16 5.97 -22.32
N LEU A 63 19.97 7.28 -22.45
CA LEU A 63 20.63 8.07 -23.48
C LEU A 63 22.07 8.41 -23.06
N ARG A 64 23.05 7.83 -23.76
CA ARG A 64 24.49 7.90 -23.41
C ARG A 64 25.29 8.87 -24.30
N SER A 65 24.79 9.20 -25.47
CA SER A 65 25.36 10.17 -26.40
C SER A 65 24.23 11.05 -26.93
N ALA A 66 24.57 12.19 -27.52
CA ALA A 66 23.55 12.96 -28.23
C ALA A 66 23.12 12.24 -29.50
N LEU A 67 21.88 12.50 -29.92
CA LEU A 67 21.35 12.04 -31.19
C LEU A 67 21.05 13.25 -32.07
N LEU A 68 21.42 13.15 -33.35
CA LEU A 68 21.08 14.14 -34.35
C LEU A 68 20.36 13.46 -35.51
N ARG A 69 19.28 14.06 -35.97
CA ARG A 69 18.53 13.60 -37.13
C ARG A 69 18.97 14.39 -38.38
N PRO A 70 19.57 13.73 -39.41
CA PRO A 70 20.04 14.44 -40.59
C PRO A 70 18.92 15.11 -41.39
N SER A 71 17.78 14.44 -41.52
CA SER A 71 16.52 14.98 -42.04
C SER A 71 15.34 14.34 -41.31
N ARG A 72 14.16 14.95 -41.34
CA ARG A 72 13.01 14.50 -40.53
C ARG A 72 12.56 13.06 -40.79
N ASP A 73 12.79 12.55 -41.99
CA ASP A 73 12.41 11.19 -42.39
C ASP A 73 13.53 10.17 -42.10
N ASP A 74 14.74 10.62 -41.74
CA ASP A 74 15.87 9.75 -41.42
C ASP A 74 15.85 9.33 -39.95
N GLU A 75 16.43 8.17 -39.64
CA GLU A 75 16.68 7.74 -38.26
C GLU A 75 17.71 8.65 -37.56
N PRO A 76 17.55 8.92 -36.26
CA PRO A 76 18.53 9.67 -35.48
C PRO A 76 19.86 8.89 -35.39
N VAL A 77 20.99 9.61 -35.52
CA VAL A 77 22.33 9.04 -35.43
C VAL A 77 23.08 9.56 -34.18
N PRO A 78 23.85 8.71 -33.49
CA PRO A 78 24.70 9.14 -32.39
C PRO A 78 25.79 10.11 -32.83
N VAL A 79 25.96 11.20 -32.08
CA VAL A 79 27.03 12.18 -32.26
C VAL A 79 27.65 12.55 -30.90
N PRO A 80 28.89 13.08 -30.87
CA PRO A 80 29.46 13.66 -29.65
C PRO A 80 28.56 14.75 -29.06
N VAL A 81 28.46 14.81 -27.73
CA VAL A 81 27.59 15.78 -27.05
C VAL A 81 28.01 17.22 -27.33
N ASP A 82 29.31 17.49 -27.40
CA ASP A 82 29.81 18.82 -27.73
C ASP A 82 29.38 19.28 -29.13
N ASP A 83 29.41 18.39 -30.12
CA ASP A 83 28.97 18.69 -31.49
C ASP A 83 27.46 18.96 -31.54
N ALA A 84 26.66 18.17 -30.82
CA ALA A 84 25.20 18.37 -30.78
C ALA A 84 24.81 19.67 -30.07
N VAL A 85 25.51 20.03 -28.99
CA VAL A 85 25.28 21.29 -28.26
C VAL A 85 25.69 22.49 -29.12
N ALA A 86 26.82 22.40 -29.83
CA ALA A 86 27.23 23.41 -30.80
C ALA A 86 26.19 23.58 -31.91
N GLU A 87 25.67 22.48 -32.45
CA GLU A 87 24.66 22.49 -33.50
C GLU A 87 23.32 23.06 -33.01
N ALA A 88 22.90 22.69 -31.80
CA ALA A 88 21.71 23.25 -31.15
C ALA A 88 21.82 24.77 -31.01
N GLY A 89 22.92 25.28 -30.44
CA GLY A 89 23.14 26.71 -30.30
C GLY A 89 23.20 27.44 -31.65
N ARG A 90 23.89 26.87 -32.64
CA ARG A 90 24.00 27.44 -33.99
C ARG A 90 22.65 27.53 -34.70
N ARG A 91 21.83 26.48 -34.67
CA ARG A 91 20.50 26.48 -35.32
C ARG A 91 19.52 27.39 -34.59
N LEU A 92 19.52 27.40 -33.26
CA LEU A 92 18.71 28.35 -32.49
C LEU A 92 19.13 29.80 -32.78
N ARG A 93 20.43 30.09 -32.84
CA ARG A 93 20.94 31.42 -33.17
C ARG A 93 20.46 31.88 -34.56
N ALA A 94 20.55 31.01 -35.55
CA ALA A 94 20.10 31.31 -36.91
C ALA A 94 18.60 31.67 -36.94
N ILE A 95 17.75 30.89 -36.24
CA ILE A 95 16.31 31.15 -36.13
C ILE A 95 16.03 32.49 -35.44
N VAL A 96 16.73 32.80 -34.35
CA VAL A 96 16.58 34.09 -33.64
C VAL A 96 16.99 35.27 -34.53
N ASP A 97 18.08 35.12 -35.29
CA ASP A 97 18.56 36.17 -36.19
C ASP A 97 17.62 36.43 -37.37
N GLU A 98 16.96 35.38 -37.89
CA GLU A 98 16.04 35.49 -39.02
C GLU A 98 14.63 35.92 -38.61
N HIS A 99 14.09 35.32 -37.56
CA HIS A 99 12.67 35.43 -37.19
C HIS A 99 12.42 36.20 -35.88
N GLY A 100 13.49 36.58 -35.17
CA GLY A 100 13.39 37.25 -33.87
C GLY A 100 13.23 36.28 -32.70
N PRO A 101 13.21 36.81 -31.46
CA PRO A 101 13.31 35.99 -30.26
C PRO A 101 12.09 35.12 -29.99
N ASP A 102 10.89 35.61 -30.31
CA ASP A 102 9.63 34.87 -30.09
C ASP A 102 9.43 33.72 -31.09
N ALA A 103 10.34 33.53 -32.04
CA ALA A 103 10.42 32.33 -32.86
C ALA A 103 10.96 31.11 -32.10
N VAL A 104 11.48 31.29 -30.89
CA VAL A 104 12.03 30.21 -30.05
C VAL A 104 11.21 30.06 -28.78
N ALA A 105 10.83 28.82 -28.47
CA ALA A 105 10.17 28.45 -27.22
C ALA A 105 10.99 27.47 -26.40
N LEU A 106 10.96 27.62 -25.08
CA LEU A 106 11.48 26.66 -24.11
C LEU A 106 10.30 26.04 -23.34
N TYR A 107 10.22 24.70 -23.36
CA TYR A 107 9.24 23.95 -22.58
C TYR A 107 9.93 23.06 -21.54
N VAL A 108 9.89 23.49 -20.28
CA VAL A 108 10.68 22.94 -19.19
C VAL A 108 9.84 22.19 -18.15
N SER A 109 10.45 21.77 -17.04
CA SER A 109 9.82 20.81 -16.13
C SER A 109 10.01 21.13 -14.64
N GLY A 110 8.97 20.85 -13.86
CA GLY A 110 9.04 20.78 -12.39
C GLY A 110 9.80 19.57 -11.84
N GLN A 111 10.42 18.77 -12.71
CA GLN A 111 11.34 17.68 -12.33
C GLN A 111 12.82 18.06 -12.44
N MET A 112 13.13 19.19 -13.06
CA MET A 112 14.49 19.75 -13.12
C MET A 112 14.93 20.28 -11.76
N SER A 113 16.23 20.42 -11.55
CA SER A 113 16.80 21.11 -10.39
C SER A 113 16.52 22.62 -10.44
N ILE A 114 16.55 23.32 -9.30
CA ILE A 114 16.31 24.77 -9.30
C ILE A 114 17.39 25.54 -10.09
N GLU A 115 18.61 25.01 -10.17
CA GLU A 115 19.71 25.56 -10.94
C GLU A 115 19.38 25.55 -12.43
N ALA A 116 18.92 24.42 -12.96
CA ALA A 116 18.53 24.31 -14.35
C ALA A 116 17.27 25.14 -14.67
N GLN A 117 16.30 25.19 -13.75
CA GLN A 117 15.10 26.03 -13.90
C GLN A 117 15.45 27.52 -13.94
N TYR A 118 16.37 27.95 -13.07
CA TYR A 118 16.88 29.32 -13.01
C TYR A 118 17.60 29.69 -14.30
N LEU A 119 18.54 28.86 -14.77
CA LEU A 119 19.31 29.14 -15.98
C LEU A 119 18.44 29.15 -17.25
N ALA A 120 17.46 28.24 -17.35
CA ALA A 120 16.50 28.28 -18.45
C ALA A 120 15.70 29.60 -18.46
N ASN A 121 15.25 30.08 -17.29
CA ASN A 121 14.55 31.36 -17.18
C ASN A 121 15.45 32.56 -17.48
N LYS A 122 16.69 32.53 -16.96
CA LYS A 122 17.74 33.53 -17.25
C LYS A 122 17.98 33.63 -18.75
N LEU A 123 18.21 32.50 -19.41
CA LEU A 123 18.42 32.43 -20.86
C LEU A 123 17.21 32.96 -21.64
N ALA A 124 16.01 32.45 -21.34
CA ALA A 124 14.81 32.81 -22.09
C ALA A 124 14.46 34.30 -21.99
N LYS A 125 14.38 34.85 -20.77
CA LYS A 125 13.88 36.21 -20.55
C LYS A 125 14.96 37.28 -20.59
N GLY A 126 16.17 36.96 -20.12
CA GLY A 126 17.28 37.90 -20.04
C GLY A 126 18.07 38.03 -21.34
N PHE A 127 18.32 36.92 -22.02
CA PHE A 127 19.31 36.87 -23.12
C PHE A 127 18.67 36.63 -24.50
N LEU A 128 17.88 35.56 -24.64
CA LEU A 128 17.06 35.36 -25.85
C LEU A 128 15.97 36.42 -25.94
N ARG A 129 15.41 36.84 -24.81
CA ARG A 129 14.28 37.79 -24.69
C ARG A 129 13.00 37.28 -25.37
N THR A 130 12.85 35.96 -25.42
CA THR A 130 11.59 35.31 -25.81
C THR A 130 10.58 35.37 -24.67
N VAL A 131 9.32 35.58 -24.99
CA VAL A 131 8.22 35.43 -24.01
C VAL A 131 7.78 33.97 -23.84
N HIS A 132 8.29 33.07 -24.69
CA HIS A 132 7.88 31.67 -24.73
C HIS A 132 8.79 30.80 -23.87
N ILE A 133 8.69 30.96 -22.55
CA ILE A 133 9.13 29.94 -21.60
C ILE A 133 7.93 29.45 -20.78
N GLU A 134 7.68 28.15 -20.87
CA GLU A 134 6.58 27.49 -20.19
C GLU A 134 7.03 26.17 -19.58
N SER A 135 6.24 25.63 -18.66
CA SER A 135 6.60 24.43 -17.93
C SER A 135 5.42 23.48 -17.79
N ASN A 136 5.69 22.17 -17.70
CA ASN A 136 4.67 21.21 -17.27
C ASN A 136 4.10 21.51 -15.86
N SER A 137 4.73 22.38 -15.06
CA SER A 137 4.13 22.91 -13.83
C SER A 137 2.90 23.78 -14.08
N ARG A 138 2.75 24.39 -15.28
CA ARG A 138 1.51 25.01 -15.75
C ARG A 138 0.34 24.03 -15.74
N LEU A 139 0.62 22.79 -16.13
CA LEU A 139 -0.37 21.71 -16.18
C LEU A 139 -0.79 21.22 -14.78
N CYS A 140 -0.20 21.75 -13.71
CA CYS A 140 -0.25 21.17 -12.38
C CYS A 140 -0.53 22.17 -11.25
N MET A 141 0.37 23.13 -11.01
CA MET A 141 0.37 23.96 -9.79
C MET A 141 0.11 25.45 -10.02
N ALA A 142 -0.09 25.88 -11.27
CA ALA A 142 -0.27 27.29 -11.59
C ALA A 142 -1.51 27.86 -10.91
N SER A 143 -2.64 27.13 -10.91
CA SER A 143 -3.89 27.51 -10.24
C SER A 143 -3.69 27.80 -8.75
N ALA A 144 -3.03 26.87 -8.04
CA ALA A 144 -2.77 27.01 -6.60
C ALA A 144 -1.79 28.16 -6.30
N GLY A 145 -0.73 28.30 -7.11
CA GLY A 145 0.22 29.40 -6.93
C GLY A 145 -0.40 30.77 -7.16
N THR A 146 -1.24 30.93 -8.18
CA THR A 146 -1.97 32.18 -8.44
C THR A 146 -2.99 32.45 -7.34
N GLY A 147 -3.75 31.46 -6.88
CA GLY A 147 -4.72 31.62 -5.81
C GLY A 147 -4.09 32.03 -4.47
N PHE A 148 -2.96 31.41 -4.10
CA PHE A 148 -2.21 31.83 -2.91
C PHE A 148 -1.69 33.27 -3.02
N LYS A 149 -1.19 33.69 -4.18
CA LYS A 149 -0.77 35.09 -4.39
C LYS A 149 -1.95 36.06 -4.26
N GLN A 150 -3.12 35.72 -4.80
CA GLN A 150 -4.31 36.56 -4.71
C GLN A 150 -4.87 36.67 -3.27
N SER A 151 -4.87 35.56 -2.51
CA SER A 151 -5.46 35.53 -1.16
C SER A 151 -4.46 35.92 -0.05
N LEU A 152 -3.19 35.51 -0.18
CA LEU A 152 -2.17 35.65 0.88
C LEU A 152 -1.00 36.54 0.46
N GLY A 153 -0.92 36.99 -0.80
CA GLY A 153 0.12 37.89 -1.31
C GLY A 153 1.41 37.20 -1.79
N ALA A 154 1.60 35.90 -1.51
CA ALA A 154 2.77 35.15 -1.93
C ALA A 154 2.44 33.70 -2.25
N ASP A 155 3.27 33.05 -3.06
CA ASP A 155 3.15 31.62 -3.34
C ASP A 155 3.67 30.78 -2.16
N GLY A 156 3.25 29.52 -2.09
CA GLY A 156 3.62 28.52 -1.11
C GLY A 156 2.62 28.41 0.04
N PRO A 157 2.43 27.21 0.63
CA PRO A 157 1.58 27.04 1.80
C PRO A 157 2.02 27.94 2.99
N PRO A 158 1.08 28.47 3.79
CA PRO A 158 1.38 29.12 5.07
C PRO A 158 2.02 28.18 6.09
N GLY A 159 1.65 26.89 6.05
CA GLY A 159 2.11 25.85 6.96
C GLY A 159 3.21 24.94 6.40
N SER A 160 3.33 23.76 6.98
CA SER A 160 4.29 22.69 6.63
C SER A 160 3.71 21.30 6.87
N TYR A 161 4.47 20.23 6.57
CA TYR A 161 4.01 18.88 6.91
C TYR A 161 3.94 18.63 8.42
N THR A 162 4.58 19.46 9.25
CA THR A 162 4.42 19.41 10.71
C THR A 162 2.95 19.58 11.14
N ASP A 163 2.13 20.24 10.32
CA ASP A 163 0.71 20.44 10.63
C ASP A 163 -0.09 19.13 10.59
N PHE A 164 0.40 18.10 9.88
CA PHE A 164 -0.22 16.77 9.88
C PHE A 164 -0.20 16.12 11.26
N GLU A 165 0.75 16.48 12.14
CA GLU A 165 0.80 15.94 13.50
C GLU A 165 -0.12 16.67 14.48
N HIS A 166 -0.62 17.85 14.12
CA HIS A 166 -1.31 18.75 15.05
C HIS A 166 -2.77 19.01 14.70
N THR A 167 -3.20 18.73 13.48
CA THR A 167 -4.60 18.95 13.06
C THR A 167 -5.59 18.01 13.75
N ASP A 168 -6.80 18.48 14.03
CA ASP A 168 -7.93 17.68 14.53
C ASP A 168 -8.87 17.24 13.40
N LEU A 169 -8.79 17.88 12.24
CA LEU A 169 -9.58 17.56 11.05
C LEU A 169 -8.78 17.74 9.77
N PHE A 170 -8.76 16.70 8.94
CA PHE A 170 -8.32 16.79 7.55
C PHE A 170 -9.52 17.01 6.63
N PHE A 171 -9.49 18.10 5.84
CA PHE A 171 -10.41 18.36 4.74
C PHE A 171 -9.68 18.09 3.41
N VAL A 172 -9.78 16.86 2.92
CA VAL A 172 -9.11 16.42 1.69
C VAL A 172 -10.06 16.59 0.51
N ILE A 173 -9.76 17.49 -0.42
CA ILE A 173 -10.64 17.81 -1.55
C ILE A 173 -9.88 17.72 -2.88
N GLY A 174 -10.44 17.02 -3.86
CA GLY A 174 -9.84 16.82 -5.18
C GLY A 174 -8.44 16.18 -5.12
N SER A 175 -8.22 15.27 -4.17
CA SER A 175 -6.93 14.63 -3.91
C SER A 175 -7.05 13.16 -3.52
N ASN A 176 -6.35 12.30 -4.27
CA ASN A 176 -6.15 10.90 -3.92
C ASN A 176 -4.76 10.71 -3.32
N MET A 177 -4.62 11.08 -2.05
CA MET A 177 -3.34 11.05 -1.32
C MET A 177 -2.75 9.64 -1.21
N ALA A 178 -3.58 8.61 -1.06
CA ALA A 178 -3.13 7.22 -0.96
C ALA A 178 -2.27 6.79 -2.17
N ASP A 179 -2.64 7.24 -3.37
CA ASP A 179 -1.94 6.88 -4.61
C ASP A 179 -0.89 7.93 -5.02
N CYS A 180 -1.20 9.21 -4.82
CA CYS A 180 -0.38 10.33 -5.31
C CYS A 180 0.68 10.81 -4.32
N HIS A 181 0.40 10.74 -3.01
CA HIS A 181 1.27 11.23 -1.93
C HIS A 181 1.32 10.22 -0.75
N PRO A 182 1.73 8.95 -0.98
CA PRO A 182 1.47 7.87 -0.02
C PRO A 182 2.08 8.11 1.37
N ILE A 183 3.22 8.79 1.45
CA ILE A 183 3.86 9.09 2.74
C ILE A 183 3.07 10.12 3.55
N LEU A 184 2.47 11.13 2.91
CA LEU A 184 1.59 12.08 3.60
C LEU A 184 0.27 11.42 3.98
N PHE A 185 -0.25 10.51 3.14
CA PHE A 185 -1.40 9.67 3.52
C PHE A 185 -1.10 8.83 4.77
N LEU A 186 0.09 8.25 4.89
CA LEU A 186 0.48 7.52 6.11
C LEU A 186 0.58 8.43 7.33
N ARG A 187 1.12 9.65 7.20
CA ARG A 187 1.14 10.65 8.30
C ARG A 187 -0.27 11.04 8.72
N MET A 188 -1.15 11.30 7.76
CA MET A 188 -2.57 11.57 8.00
C MET A 188 -3.23 10.41 8.74
N ALA A 189 -3.01 9.17 8.28
CA ALA A 189 -3.56 7.98 8.93
C ALA A 189 -3.03 7.79 10.36
N ASP A 190 -1.77 8.11 10.63
CA ASP A 190 -1.21 8.08 11.99
C ASP A 190 -1.92 9.11 12.89
N ARG A 191 -2.18 10.32 12.38
CA ARG A 191 -2.90 11.36 13.11
C ARG A 191 -4.39 11.01 13.31
N MET A 192 -5.04 10.38 12.34
CA MET A 192 -6.41 9.88 12.49
C MET A 192 -6.52 8.82 13.58
N LYS A 193 -5.55 7.90 13.68
CA LYS A 193 -5.48 6.95 14.81
C LYS A 193 -5.34 7.64 16.17
N ALA A 194 -4.77 8.84 16.19
CA ALA A 194 -4.66 9.69 17.37
C ALA A 194 -5.90 10.59 17.60
N GLY A 195 -6.97 10.43 16.82
CA GLY A 195 -8.28 11.05 17.07
C GLY A 195 -8.72 12.08 16.03
N ALA A 196 -7.89 12.44 15.06
CA ALA A 196 -8.29 13.40 14.03
C ALA A 196 -9.33 12.82 13.06
N LYS A 197 -10.22 13.68 12.58
CA LYS A 197 -11.28 13.36 11.62
C LYS A 197 -10.83 13.56 10.19
N LEU A 198 -11.53 12.92 9.26
CA LEU A 198 -11.27 13.04 7.81
C LEU A 198 -12.56 13.25 7.03
N ILE A 199 -12.63 14.39 6.32
CA ILE A 199 -13.59 14.64 5.25
C ILE A 199 -12.87 14.45 3.91
N VAL A 200 -13.45 13.67 3.00
CA VAL A 200 -12.94 13.53 1.62
C VAL A 200 -13.99 13.99 0.62
N VAL A 201 -13.62 14.92 -0.25
CA VAL A 201 -14.44 15.39 -1.37
C VAL A 201 -13.78 14.98 -2.68
N ASP A 202 -14.37 14.00 -3.38
CA ASP A 202 -13.87 13.50 -4.65
C ASP A 202 -15.04 12.89 -5.44
N PRO A 203 -15.20 13.13 -6.76
CA PRO A 203 -16.20 12.43 -7.55
C PRO A 203 -16.01 10.90 -7.58
N ARG A 204 -14.79 10.43 -7.29
CA ARG A 204 -14.42 9.01 -7.26
C ARG A 204 -14.24 8.50 -5.84
N ARG A 205 -14.76 7.31 -5.57
CA ARG A 205 -14.53 6.59 -4.31
C ARG A 205 -13.13 5.96 -4.33
N THR A 206 -12.12 6.78 -4.03
CA THR A 206 -10.70 6.40 -3.98
C THR A 206 -10.32 5.68 -2.68
N GLU A 207 -9.10 5.14 -2.59
CA GLU A 207 -8.61 4.57 -1.31
C GLU A 207 -8.51 5.65 -0.21
N THR A 208 -8.27 6.90 -0.60
CA THR A 208 -8.34 8.03 0.35
C THR A 208 -9.77 8.21 0.88
N ALA A 209 -10.77 8.20 -0.02
CA ALA A 209 -12.19 8.32 0.34
C ALA A 209 -12.68 7.16 1.24
N ARG A 210 -12.17 5.94 1.04
CA ARG A 210 -12.53 4.77 1.86
C ARG A 210 -12.18 4.91 3.34
N ARG A 211 -11.25 5.80 3.70
CA ARG A 211 -10.87 6.06 5.08
C ARG A 211 -11.61 7.23 5.71
N ALA A 212 -12.44 7.95 4.96
CA ALA A 212 -13.08 9.17 5.44
C ALA A 212 -14.15 8.87 6.50
N ASP A 213 -14.22 9.72 7.52
CA ASP A 213 -15.40 9.78 8.40
C ASP A 213 -16.62 10.31 7.61
N LEU A 214 -16.38 11.22 6.64
CA LEU A 214 -17.39 11.75 5.74
C LEU A 214 -16.85 11.83 4.31
N TYR A 215 -17.45 11.08 3.40
CA TYR A 215 -17.14 11.12 1.97
C TYR A 215 -18.24 11.87 1.20
N LEU A 216 -17.86 12.94 0.51
CA LEU A 216 -18.74 13.75 -0.31
C LEU A 216 -18.46 13.48 -1.79
N GLN A 217 -19.31 12.65 -2.42
CA GLN A 217 -19.18 12.31 -3.83
C GLN A 217 -19.70 13.44 -4.75
N ILE A 218 -18.88 14.47 -4.91
CA ILE A 218 -19.23 15.69 -5.63
C ILE A 218 -19.47 15.48 -7.14
N LYS A 219 -20.34 16.28 -7.76
CA LYS A 219 -20.48 16.33 -9.22
C LYS A 219 -19.25 17.06 -9.77
N PRO A 220 -18.50 16.52 -10.75
CA PRO A 220 -17.26 17.16 -11.19
C PRO A 220 -17.49 18.61 -11.64
N GLY A 221 -16.61 19.52 -11.22
CA GLY A 221 -16.67 20.94 -11.57
C GLY A 221 -17.53 21.81 -10.65
N THR A 222 -18.16 21.23 -9.61
CA THR A 222 -19.05 21.96 -8.71
C THR A 222 -18.43 22.33 -7.35
N ASP A 223 -17.09 22.25 -7.26
CA ASP A 223 -16.30 22.45 -6.05
C ASP A 223 -16.52 23.85 -5.43
N LEU A 224 -16.56 24.91 -6.24
CA LEU A 224 -16.85 26.27 -5.78
C LEU A 224 -18.22 26.38 -5.09
N ALA A 225 -19.25 25.70 -5.60
CA ALA A 225 -20.57 25.73 -4.98
C ALA A 225 -20.53 25.08 -3.59
N LEU A 226 -19.81 23.96 -3.44
CA LEU A 226 -19.61 23.32 -2.15
C LEU A 226 -18.85 24.24 -1.18
N LEU A 227 -17.70 24.79 -1.60
CA LEU A 227 -16.85 25.62 -0.74
C LEU A 227 -17.59 26.90 -0.28
N ASN A 228 -18.32 27.55 -1.19
CA ASN A 228 -19.16 28.71 -0.85
C ASN A 228 -20.33 28.30 0.07
N GLY A 229 -20.93 27.12 -0.14
CA GLY A 229 -21.97 26.58 0.74
C GLY A 229 -21.49 26.27 2.15
N LEU A 230 -20.28 25.72 2.29
CA LEU A 230 -19.67 25.50 3.60
C LEU A 230 -19.41 26.83 4.31
N LEU A 231 -18.90 27.85 3.60
CA LEU A 231 -18.70 29.17 4.17
C LEU A 231 -20.02 29.84 4.56
N HIS A 232 -21.06 29.71 3.73
CA HIS A 232 -22.42 30.18 4.04
C HIS A 232 -22.91 29.59 5.37
N LEU A 233 -22.74 28.29 5.58
CA LEU A 233 -23.16 27.61 6.81
C LEU A 233 -22.37 28.05 8.04
N LEU A 234 -21.05 28.25 7.92
CA LEU A 234 -20.22 28.76 9.01
C LEU A 234 -20.67 30.18 9.42
N VAL A 235 -21.04 31.02 8.44
CA VAL A 235 -21.63 32.35 8.70
C VAL A 235 -22.99 32.24 9.37
N GLU A 236 -23.90 31.42 8.82
CA GLU A 236 -25.27 31.24 9.31
C GLU A 236 -25.28 30.77 10.78
N ASN A 237 -24.37 29.86 11.14
CA ASN A 237 -24.27 29.29 12.47
C ASN A 237 -23.51 30.17 13.48
N GLY A 238 -22.79 31.19 13.01
CA GLY A 238 -21.93 32.02 13.86
C GLY A 238 -20.57 31.40 14.21
N ASP A 239 -20.10 30.44 13.41
CA ASP A 239 -18.84 29.68 13.61
C ASP A 239 -17.61 30.41 13.02
N MET A 240 -17.60 31.74 13.08
CA MET A 240 -16.55 32.58 12.50
C MET A 240 -15.66 33.21 13.56
N ASP A 241 -14.40 33.42 13.24
CA ASP A 241 -13.46 34.20 14.05
C ASP A 241 -13.53 35.68 13.64
N ALA A 242 -14.52 36.39 14.21
CA ALA A 242 -14.78 37.80 13.87
C ALA A 242 -13.60 38.73 14.18
N ASP A 243 -12.86 38.44 15.25
CA ASP A 243 -11.68 39.23 15.65
C ASP A 243 -10.54 39.02 14.64
N PHE A 244 -10.28 37.76 14.23
CA PHE A 244 -9.30 37.46 13.19
C PHE A 244 -9.67 38.13 11.86
N ILE A 245 -10.93 38.06 11.45
CA ILE A 245 -11.40 38.70 10.20
C ILE A 245 -11.12 40.20 10.25
N ALA A 246 -11.50 40.89 11.33
CA ALA A 246 -11.31 42.33 11.47
C ALA A 246 -9.82 42.75 11.47
N GLU A 247 -8.98 42.01 12.22
CA GLU A 247 -7.56 42.33 12.36
C GLU A 247 -6.76 42.00 11.11
N HIS A 248 -6.99 40.85 10.49
CA HIS A 248 -6.06 40.25 9.54
C HIS A 248 -6.58 40.11 8.11
N THR A 249 -7.81 40.54 7.81
CA THR A 249 -8.39 40.35 6.48
C THR A 249 -8.98 41.62 5.86
N ASP A 250 -9.04 41.62 4.53
CA ASP A 250 -9.81 42.54 3.70
C ASP A 250 -10.83 41.76 2.84
N GLY A 251 -11.83 42.46 2.29
CA GLY A 251 -12.82 41.89 1.37
C GLY A 251 -14.01 41.17 2.04
N TRP A 252 -14.03 41.08 3.38
CA TRP A 252 -15.15 40.45 4.10
C TRP A 252 -16.50 41.14 3.88
N ALA A 253 -16.52 42.46 3.69
CA ALA A 253 -17.75 43.24 3.58
C ALA A 253 -18.70 42.76 2.47
N ASP A 254 -18.14 42.21 1.37
CA ASP A 254 -18.90 41.73 0.23
C ASP A 254 -19.36 40.25 0.38
N MET A 255 -18.80 39.52 1.36
CA MET A 255 -19.04 38.08 1.51
C MET A 255 -20.48 37.73 1.94
N PRO A 256 -21.10 38.39 2.94
CA PRO A 256 -22.45 38.01 3.39
C PRO A 256 -23.51 38.08 2.29
N GLU A 257 -23.51 39.15 1.47
CA GLU A 257 -24.45 39.29 0.35
C GLU A 257 -24.18 38.22 -0.72
N PHE A 258 -22.92 37.98 -1.07
CA PHE A 258 -22.53 36.94 -2.01
C PHE A 258 -22.92 35.52 -1.54
N LEU A 259 -22.76 35.21 -0.26
CA LEU A 259 -23.06 33.89 0.30
C LEU A 259 -24.56 33.61 0.37
N ALA A 260 -25.42 34.63 0.34
CA ALA A 260 -26.87 34.45 0.28
C ALA A 260 -27.31 33.66 -0.97
N ASP A 261 -26.48 33.60 -2.01
CA ASP A 261 -26.71 32.79 -3.21
C ASP A 261 -26.38 31.30 -3.05
N TYR A 262 -25.80 30.88 -1.92
CA TYR A 262 -25.37 29.49 -1.67
C TYR A 262 -26.04 28.82 -0.46
N PRO A 263 -27.38 28.91 -0.31
CA PRO A 263 -28.05 28.17 0.74
C PRO A 263 -27.89 26.65 0.50
N PRO A 264 -27.87 25.82 1.56
CA PRO A 264 -27.56 24.39 1.46
C PRO A 264 -28.42 23.60 0.48
N GLN A 265 -29.70 23.97 0.29
CA GLN A 265 -30.59 23.35 -0.69
C GLN A 265 -30.11 23.57 -2.14
N ARG A 266 -29.67 24.79 -2.46
CA ARG A 266 -29.15 25.14 -3.79
C ARG A 266 -27.80 24.47 -4.03
N VAL A 267 -26.94 24.46 -3.02
CA VAL A 267 -25.63 23.79 -3.08
C VAL A 267 -25.81 22.29 -3.29
N SER A 268 -26.77 21.66 -2.59
CA SER A 268 -27.13 20.25 -2.77
C SER A 268 -27.59 19.96 -4.20
N ALA A 269 -28.45 20.80 -4.76
CA ALA A 269 -28.92 20.65 -6.14
C ALA A 269 -27.79 20.75 -7.19
N ILE A 270 -26.85 21.70 -7.01
CA ILE A 270 -25.72 21.90 -7.94
C ILE A 270 -24.72 20.74 -7.82
N THR A 271 -24.30 20.43 -6.59
CA THR A 271 -23.22 19.46 -6.32
C THR A 271 -23.67 18.00 -6.39
N GLY A 272 -24.97 17.75 -6.25
CA GLY A 272 -25.53 16.42 -6.05
C GLY A 272 -25.18 15.78 -4.72
N ILE A 273 -24.65 16.53 -3.75
CA ILE A 273 -24.37 16.06 -2.39
C ILE A 273 -25.63 16.29 -1.54
N PRO A 274 -26.06 15.33 -0.70
CA PRO A 274 -27.18 15.54 0.20
C PRO A 274 -26.98 16.74 1.14
N GLU A 275 -28.02 17.55 1.34
CA GLU A 275 -27.96 18.72 2.24
C GLU A 275 -27.44 18.36 3.64
N ALA A 276 -27.87 17.21 4.17
CA ALA A 276 -27.48 16.74 5.49
C ALA A 276 -25.95 16.57 5.62
N ASP A 277 -25.30 16.09 4.56
CA ASP A 277 -23.86 15.85 4.52
C ASP A 277 -23.08 17.17 4.36
N ILE A 278 -23.60 18.12 3.58
CA ILE A 278 -23.02 19.48 3.49
C ILE A 278 -23.05 20.15 4.87
N ARG A 279 -24.17 20.06 5.59
CA ARG A 279 -24.28 20.57 6.96
C ARG A 279 -23.39 19.80 7.93
N ALA A 280 -23.23 18.49 7.76
CA ALA A 280 -22.32 17.69 8.57
C ALA A 280 -20.87 18.13 8.38
N ALA A 281 -20.45 18.39 7.14
CA ALA A 281 -19.11 18.88 6.85
C ALA A 281 -18.85 20.26 7.49
N ALA A 282 -19.81 21.20 7.37
CA ALA A 282 -19.68 22.51 8.01
C ALA A 282 -19.56 22.40 9.54
N ARG A 283 -20.39 21.56 10.18
CA ARG A 283 -20.29 21.29 11.63
C ARG A 283 -18.95 20.68 12.02
N MET A 284 -18.47 19.68 11.27
CA MET A 284 -17.16 19.08 11.55
C MET A 284 -16.03 20.10 11.46
N ILE A 285 -16.08 21.04 10.52
CA ILE A 285 -15.11 22.13 10.42
C ILE A 285 -15.23 23.09 11.59
N ALA A 286 -16.45 23.50 11.96
CA ALA A 286 -16.70 24.39 13.10
C ALA A 286 -16.25 23.79 14.44
N ASP A 287 -16.53 22.50 14.64
CA ASP A 287 -16.15 21.75 15.84
C ASP A 287 -14.64 21.48 15.91
N ALA A 288 -13.93 21.58 14.78
CA ALA A 288 -12.49 21.37 14.72
C ALA A 288 -11.74 22.62 15.23
N GLY A 289 -10.96 22.46 16.30
CA GLY A 289 -10.07 23.52 16.78
C GLY A 289 -8.97 23.83 15.77
N GLU A 290 -8.20 22.81 15.40
CA GLU A 290 -7.19 22.90 14.33
C GLU A 290 -7.63 22.06 13.13
N TRP A 291 -7.62 22.64 11.93
CA TRP A 291 -7.99 21.91 10.72
C TRP A 291 -7.14 22.26 9.50
N LEU A 292 -6.87 21.23 8.70
CA LEU A 292 -5.96 21.29 7.56
C LEU A 292 -6.70 20.90 6.29
N SER A 293 -6.72 21.78 5.29
CA SER A 293 -7.20 21.39 3.96
C SER A 293 -6.04 20.88 3.10
N CYS A 294 -6.28 19.78 2.40
CA CYS A 294 -5.30 19.14 1.51
C CYS A 294 -5.92 18.94 0.13
N TRP A 295 -5.36 19.59 -0.90
CA TRP A 295 -5.88 19.45 -2.27
C TRP A 295 -4.78 19.30 -3.31
N THR A 296 -5.16 18.81 -4.49
CA THR A 296 -4.26 18.72 -5.64
C THR A 296 -5.04 18.92 -6.95
N MET A 297 -4.83 18.06 -7.93
CA MET A 297 -5.27 18.25 -9.31
C MET A 297 -6.79 18.20 -9.52
N GLY A 298 -7.59 17.65 -8.61
CA GLY A 298 -9.04 17.71 -8.73
C GLY A 298 -9.55 19.16 -8.74
N LEU A 299 -8.85 20.06 -8.06
CA LEU A 299 -9.17 21.49 -8.02
C LEU A 299 -8.30 22.31 -8.98
N ASN A 300 -7.01 22.00 -9.06
CA ASN A 300 -6.09 22.82 -9.85
C ASN A 300 -6.34 22.69 -11.37
N GLN A 301 -6.63 21.49 -11.87
CA GLN A 301 -6.82 21.21 -13.29
C GLN A 301 -8.28 21.46 -13.71
N SER A 302 -8.72 22.71 -13.52
CA SER A 302 -10.04 23.25 -13.81
C SER A 302 -9.89 24.63 -14.43
N THR A 303 -10.85 25.07 -15.24
CA THR A 303 -10.94 26.45 -15.71
C THR A 303 -11.21 27.48 -14.59
N HIS A 304 -11.51 27.01 -13.37
CA HIS A 304 -11.72 27.83 -12.17
C HIS A 304 -10.75 27.44 -11.04
N GLY A 305 -9.60 26.86 -11.37
CA GLY A 305 -8.66 26.32 -10.38
C GLY A 305 -8.07 27.39 -9.45
N THR A 306 -7.83 28.60 -9.95
CA THR A 306 -7.38 29.72 -9.10
C THR A 306 -8.45 30.09 -8.09
N TRP A 307 -9.71 30.13 -8.51
CA TRP A 307 -10.83 30.47 -7.65
C TRP A 307 -11.10 29.40 -6.60
N ASN A 308 -10.95 28.12 -6.94
CA ASN A 308 -11.01 27.02 -5.97
C ASN A 308 -10.01 27.21 -4.82
N THR A 309 -8.81 27.68 -5.14
CA THR A 309 -7.79 27.98 -4.13
C THR A 309 -8.21 29.18 -3.26
N ASN A 310 -8.75 30.24 -3.86
CA ASN A 310 -9.26 31.37 -3.07
C ASN A 310 -10.39 30.94 -2.12
N ALA A 311 -11.32 30.10 -2.59
CA ALA A 311 -12.44 29.63 -1.78
C ALA A 311 -11.98 28.76 -0.60
N ILE A 312 -10.94 27.93 -0.79
CA ILE A 312 -10.29 27.22 0.32
C ILE A 312 -9.66 28.22 1.32
N CYS A 313 -8.95 29.24 0.82
CA CYS A 313 -8.39 30.28 1.68
C CYS A 313 -9.49 31.01 2.46
N ASN A 314 -10.62 31.36 1.84
CA ASN A 314 -11.74 32.02 2.51
C ASN A 314 -12.24 31.22 3.72
N LEU A 315 -12.35 29.88 3.63
CA LEU A 315 -12.76 29.05 4.75
C LEU A 315 -11.79 29.17 5.94
N HIS A 316 -10.47 29.05 5.68
CA HIS A 316 -9.46 29.19 6.73
C HIS A 316 -9.37 30.60 7.31
N LEU A 317 -9.59 31.63 6.49
CA LEU A 317 -9.64 33.03 6.94
C LEU A 317 -10.88 33.29 7.80
N ALA A 318 -12.04 32.71 7.45
CA ALA A 318 -13.27 32.89 8.19
C ALA A 318 -13.24 32.23 9.57
N THR A 319 -12.53 31.10 9.72
CA THR A 319 -12.40 30.39 11.00
C THR A 319 -11.13 30.77 11.77
N GLY A 320 -10.29 31.68 11.26
CA GLY A 320 -8.99 32.01 11.87
C GLY A 320 -7.98 30.85 11.94
N ALA A 321 -8.26 29.74 11.24
CA ALA A 321 -7.48 28.50 11.27
C ALA A 321 -6.36 28.51 10.22
N ILE A 322 -5.42 29.43 10.39
CA ILE A 322 -4.28 29.64 9.50
C ILE A 322 -3.09 30.24 10.27
N CYS A 323 -1.87 29.97 9.78
CA CYS A 323 -0.62 30.48 10.38
C CYS A 323 -0.45 30.09 11.86
N ARG A 324 -0.86 28.87 12.21
CA ARG A 324 -0.62 28.22 13.51
C ARG A 324 -0.54 26.70 13.33
N PRO A 325 0.15 25.97 14.22
CA PRO A 325 0.37 24.53 14.05
C PRO A 325 -0.94 23.74 13.91
N GLY A 326 -1.02 22.87 12.91
CA GLY A 326 -2.19 22.04 12.64
C GLY A 326 -3.24 22.70 11.73
N SER A 327 -3.03 23.95 11.33
CA SER A 327 -4.04 24.77 10.69
C SER A 327 -3.60 25.39 9.37
N GLY A 328 -4.46 25.26 8.37
CA GLY A 328 -4.39 26.08 7.17
C GLY A 328 -4.50 25.34 5.84
N PRO A 329 -4.41 26.09 4.74
CA PRO A 329 -4.46 25.54 3.40
C PRO A 329 -3.13 24.91 2.97
N MET A 330 -3.13 23.59 2.71
CA MET A 330 -1.98 22.83 2.24
C MET A 330 -2.17 22.27 0.82
N SER A 331 -1.73 23.05 -0.18
CA SER A 331 -1.70 22.56 -1.56
C SER A 331 -0.62 21.49 -1.75
N LEU A 332 -1.02 20.29 -2.15
CA LEU A 332 -0.10 19.17 -2.36
C LEU A 332 0.50 19.23 -3.76
N THR A 333 1.79 19.55 -3.82
CA THR A 333 2.53 19.65 -5.07
C THR A 333 2.74 18.27 -5.68
N GLY A 334 2.44 18.12 -6.98
CA GLY A 334 2.55 16.84 -7.68
C GLY A 334 3.99 16.42 -7.98
N GLN A 335 4.75 17.30 -8.64
CA GLN A 335 6.12 17.06 -9.10
C GLN A 335 7.16 17.34 -8.00
N PRO A 336 8.37 16.74 -8.08
CA PRO A 336 9.32 16.77 -6.97
C PRO A 336 9.90 18.17 -6.74
N ASN A 337 9.89 19.04 -7.76
CA ASN A 337 10.46 20.38 -7.69
C ASN A 337 9.65 21.44 -8.47
N ALA A 338 8.34 21.25 -8.58
CA ALA A 338 7.47 22.28 -9.12
C ALA A 338 7.36 23.49 -8.17
N MET A 339 7.59 23.32 -6.87
CA MET A 339 7.69 24.46 -5.95
C MET A 339 8.91 25.34 -6.28
N GLY A 340 10.10 24.74 -6.40
CA GLY A 340 11.32 25.47 -6.78
C GLY A 340 11.18 26.22 -8.10
N GLY A 341 10.53 25.63 -9.10
CA GLY A 341 10.35 26.29 -10.39
C GLY A 341 9.43 27.50 -10.37
N ARG A 342 8.41 27.49 -9.49
CA ARG A 342 7.55 28.66 -9.24
C ARG A 342 8.33 29.78 -8.56
N GLU A 343 9.29 29.44 -7.70
CA GLU A 343 10.20 30.38 -7.05
C GLU A 343 11.23 30.96 -8.03
N MET A 344 11.70 30.15 -8.99
CA MET A 344 12.63 30.57 -10.06
C MET A 344 11.94 31.36 -11.19
N GLY A 345 10.60 31.33 -11.25
CA GLY A 345 9.82 32.16 -12.18
C GLY A 345 9.81 31.67 -13.64
N TYR A 346 10.04 30.38 -13.89
CA TYR A 346 10.21 29.80 -15.23
C TYR A 346 8.94 29.68 -16.10
N MET A 347 7.84 30.34 -15.72
CA MET A 347 6.55 30.22 -16.41
C MET A 347 5.79 31.54 -16.37
N GLY A 348 5.12 31.87 -17.48
CA GLY A 348 4.33 33.10 -17.62
C GLY A 348 5.09 34.33 -17.14
N PRO A 349 4.51 35.17 -16.26
CA PRO A 349 5.13 36.44 -15.86
C PRO A 349 6.25 36.27 -14.82
N GLY A 350 6.56 35.06 -14.33
CA GLY A 350 7.46 34.88 -13.19
C GLY A 350 8.89 35.37 -13.42
N LEU A 351 9.55 35.80 -12.36
CA LEU A 351 10.98 36.06 -12.29
C LEU A 351 11.54 35.46 -10.98
N PRO A 352 12.85 35.20 -10.86
CA PRO A 352 13.40 34.53 -9.68
C PRO A 352 13.14 35.31 -8.37
N GLY A 353 12.87 34.56 -7.30
CA GLY A 353 12.55 35.10 -5.98
C GLY A 353 11.09 35.57 -5.87
N GLN A 354 10.16 34.84 -6.48
CA GLN A 354 8.73 35.19 -6.54
C GLN A 354 8.42 36.56 -7.16
N ARG A 355 9.28 37.04 -8.06
CA ARG A 355 9.12 38.32 -8.77
C ARG A 355 8.27 38.17 -10.03
N SER A 356 7.93 39.29 -10.66
CA SER A 356 7.11 39.31 -11.87
C SER A 356 7.58 40.34 -12.91
N VAL A 357 7.55 39.97 -14.20
CA VAL A 357 7.89 40.88 -15.32
C VAL A 357 6.96 42.09 -15.41
N VAL A 358 5.74 41.99 -14.89
CA VAL A 358 4.76 43.08 -14.91
C VAL A 358 5.10 44.19 -13.89
N SER A 359 6.01 43.92 -12.95
CA SER A 359 6.53 44.91 -12.00
C SER A 359 7.82 45.52 -12.54
N ALA A 360 7.82 46.84 -12.79
CA ALA A 360 9.02 47.54 -13.24
C ALA A 360 10.17 47.47 -12.22
N ALA A 361 9.85 47.49 -10.91
CA ALA A 361 10.84 47.36 -9.85
C ALA A 361 11.48 45.95 -9.84
N ASP A 362 10.66 44.91 -10.06
CA ASP A 362 11.13 43.53 -10.14
C ASP A 362 12.05 43.32 -11.34
N ARG A 363 11.65 43.85 -12.51
CA ARG A 363 12.51 43.81 -13.71
C ARG A 363 13.84 44.50 -13.46
N GLY A 364 13.83 45.72 -12.92
CA GLY A 364 15.05 46.47 -12.62
C GLY A 364 15.96 45.73 -11.63
N PHE A 365 15.40 45.07 -10.62
CA PHE A 365 16.17 44.22 -9.71
C PHE A 365 16.85 43.06 -10.45
N VAL A 366 16.10 42.32 -11.27
CA VAL A 366 16.64 41.14 -11.97
C VAL A 366 17.67 41.54 -13.02
N GLU A 367 17.43 42.62 -13.77
CA GLU A 367 18.40 43.18 -14.72
C GLU A 367 19.71 43.54 -14.03
N GLN A 368 19.64 44.16 -12.85
CA GLN A 368 20.82 44.45 -12.05
C GLN A 368 21.56 43.18 -11.62
N GLN A 369 20.84 42.15 -11.13
CA GLN A 369 21.46 40.89 -10.71
C GLN A 369 22.10 40.13 -11.87
N TRP A 370 21.51 40.18 -13.06
CA TRP A 370 22.04 39.51 -14.26
C TRP A 370 23.05 40.35 -15.05
N GLY A 371 23.30 41.60 -14.65
CA GLY A 371 24.21 42.51 -15.35
C GLY A 371 23.68 42.96 -16.71
N LEU A 372 22.36 43.04 -16.87
CA LEU A 372 21.70 43.45 -18.10
C LEU A 372 21.46 44.98 -18.13
N PRO A 373 21.46 45.60 -19.33
CA PRO A 373 20.99 46.97 -19.47
C PRO A 373 19.56 47.14 -18.97
N ALA A 374 19.24 48.29 -18.37
CA ALA A 374 17.89 48.59 -17.90
C ALA A 374 16.86 48.53 -19.06
N GLY A 375 15.74 47.86 -18.84
CA GLY A 375 14.68 47.65 -19.83
C GLY A 375 14.95 46.52 -20.84
N THR A 376 15.94 45.66 -20.59
CA THR A 376 16.21 44.46 -21.40
C THR A 376 15.09 43.43 -21.26
N ILE A 377 14.64 43.18 -20.03
CA ILE A 377 13.55 42.25 -19.72
C ILE A 377 12.24 42.92 -20.13
N ARG A 378 11.48 42.23 -20.98
CA ARG A 378 10.20 42.74 -21.49
C ARG A 378 9.12 42.66 -20.40
N ASP A 379 8.09 43.51 -20.49
CA ASP A 379 6.92 43.50 -19.59
C ASP A 379 5.75 42.67 -20.10
N ASP A 380 5.84 42.13 -21.31
CA ASP A 380 4.81 41.26 -21.86
C ASP A 380 4.89 39.83 -21.30
N VAL A 381 3.72 39.19 -21.29
CA VAL A 381 3.51 37.90 -20.63
C VAL A 381 3.22 36.84 -21.67
N GLY A 382 3.93 35.72 -21.59
CA GLY A 382 3.71 34.57 -22.46
C GLY A 382 2.28 33.99 -22.31
N PRO A 383 1.70 33.42 -23.38
CA PRO A 383 0.28 33.06 -23.42
C PRO A 383 -0.06 31.73 -22.74
N GLY A 384 0.88 31.10 -22.02
CA GLY A 384 0.69 29.81 -21.36
C GLY A 384 1.00 28.60 -22.27
N THR A 385 1.04 27.40 -21.67
CA THR A 385 1.50 26.17 -22.35
C THR A 385 0.61 25.78 -23.53
N VAL A 386 -0.72 25.83 -23.40
CA VAL A 386 -1.64 25.42 -24.48
C VAL A 386 -1.44 26.32 -25.71
N ALA A 387 -1.54 27.63 -25.52
CA ALA A 387 -1.37 28.61 -26.59
C ALA A 387 0.04 28.58 -27.19
N MET A 388 1.09 28.29 -26.40
CA MET A 388 2.44 28.11 -26.95
C MET A 388 2.48 26.98 -27.99
N PHE A 389 1.86 25.83 -27.73
CA PHE A 389 1.80 24.74 -28.72
C PHE A 389 0.87 25.04 -29.89
N GLU A 390 -0.20 25.81 -29.69
CA GLU A 390 -1.04 26.32 -30.79
C GLU A 390 -0.24 27.22 -31.74
N ARG A 391 0.59 28.12 -31.19
CA ARG A 391 1.47 29.00 -31.98
C ARG A 391 2.58 28.22 -32.69
N LEU A 392 3.08 27.15 -32.07
CA LEU A 392 3.99 26.21 -32.72
C LEU A 392 3.31 25.51 -33.91
N ALA A 393 2.08 25.05 -33.73
CA ALA A 393 1.28 24.44 -34.81
C ALA A 393 0.90 25.43 -35.92
N ALA A 394 0.70 26.70 -35.59
CA ALA A 394 0.47 27.78 -36.56
C ALA A 394 1.74 28.20 -37.32
N GLY A 395 2.92 27.80 -36.84
CA GLY A 395 4.21 28.16 -37.43
C GLY A 395 4.72 29.56 -37.03
N ASP A 396 4.12 30.20 -36.02
CA ASP A 396 4.62 31.44 -35.41
C ASP A 396 5.93 31.17 -34.66
N ILE A 397 5.97 30.06 -33.93
CA ILE A 397 7.17 29.58 -33.25
C ILE A 397 7.87 28.60 -34.20
N LYS A 398 9.17 28.79 -34.42
CA LYS A 398 10.00 28.01 -35.34
C LYS A 398 10.83 26.94 -34.64
N ALA A 399 11.29 27.23 -33.43
CA ALA A 399 12.05 26.27 -32.63
C ALA A 399 11.40 26.00 -31.28
N CYS A 400 11.41 24.74 -30.85
CA CYS A 400 10.99 24.35 -29.51
C CYS A 400 12.09 23.51 -28.84
N TRP A 401 12.56 23.98 -27.68
CA TRP A 401 13.51 23.24 -26.84
C TRP A 401 12.79 22.69 -25.60
N ILE A 402 12.66 21.38 -25.54
CA ILE A 402 11.91 20.63 -24.53
C ILE A 402 12.88 19.98 -23.54
N ILE A 403 12.74 20.28 -22.25
CA ILE A 403 13.69 19.83 -21.22
C ILE A 403 12.96 19.04 -20.13
N CYS A 404 13.39 17.79 -19.91
CA CYS A 404 12.95 16.93 -18.80
C CYS A 404 11.41 16.74 -18.73
N THR A 405 10.75 16.66 -19.89
CA THR A 405 9.28 16.52 -20.00
C THR A 405 8.87 15.88 -21.33
N ASN A 406 7.68 15.28 -21.37
CA ASN A 406 7.19 14.48 -22.50
C ASN A 406 5.81 15.00 -23.00
N PRO A 407 5.74 16.21 -23.60
CA PRO A 407 4.49 16.91 -23.93
C PRO A 407 3.56 16.14 -24.84
N VAL A 408 4.09 15.30 -25.75
CA VAL A 408 3.27 14.47 -26.65
C VAL A 408 2.33 13.54 -25.88
N ALA A 409 2.72 13.12 -24.68
CA ALA A 409 1.91 12.28 -23.81
C ALA A 409 1.15 13.07 -22.72
N THR A 410 1.63 14.25 -22.31
CA THR A 410 1.16 14.90 -21.07
C THR A 410 0.37 16.19 -21.26
N VAL A 411 0.52 16.90 -22.38
CA VAL A 411 -0.23 18.14 -22.65
C VAL A 411 -1.63 17.78 -23.17
N ALA A 412 -2.63 18.58 -22.81
CA ALA A 412 -4.00 18.39 -23.26
C ALA A 412 -4.14 18.61 -24.78
N ASN A 413 -5.14 17.99 -25.42
CA ASN A 413 -5.29 18.01 -26.87
C ASN A 413 -3.96 17.69 -27.58
N ARG A 414 -3.46 16.46 -27.39
CA ARG A 414 -2.13 16.06 -27.89
C ARG A 414 -1.92 16.32 -29.38
N ARG A 415 -3.01 16.35 -30.17
CA ARG A 415 -2.98 16.60 -31.61
C ARG A 415 -2.30 17.93 -31.93
N THR A 416 -2.59 18.99 -31.18
CA THR A 416 -1.98 20.31 -31.37
C THR A 416 -0.48 20.25 -31.13
N VAL A 417 -0.05 19.53 -30.08
CA VAL A 417 1.38 19.33 -29.78
C VAL A 417 2.09 18.60 -30.91
N VAL A 418 1.55 17.45 -31.36
CA VAL A 418 2.12 16.67 -32.46
C VAL A 418 2.21 17.52 -33.74
N THR A 419 1.14 18.24 -34.07
CA THR A 419 1.12 19.16 -35.22
C THR A 419 2.19 20.24 -35.10
N GLY A 420 2.34 20.83 -33.92
CA GLY A 420 3.37 21.84 -33.64
C GLY A 420 4.79 21.29 -33.81
N LEU A 421 5.10 20.14 -33.21
CA LEU A 421 6.42 19.53 -33.34
C LEU A 421 6.73 19.11 -34.78
N GLN A 422 5.71 18.66 -35.54
CA GLN A 422 5.84 18.39 -36.96
C GLN A 422 5.96 19.67 -37.81
N ALA A 423 5.49 20.82 -37.36
CA ALA A 423 5.62 22.07 -38.09
C ALA A 423 6.98 22.75 -37.81
N ALA A 424 7.47 22.69 -36.57
CA ALA A 424 8.65 23.40 -36.07
C ALA A 424 9.95 23.10 -36.82
N GLU A 425 10.61 24.12 -37.38
CA GLU A 425 11.89 24.01 -38.10
C GLU A 425 13.04 23.40 -37.27
N LEU A 426 12.94 23.48 -35.94
CA LEU A 426 13.86 22.84 -35.02
C LEU A 426 13.16 22.35 -33.75
N VAL A 427 13.29 21.06 -33.45
CA VAL A 427 12.90 20.48 -32.16
C VAL A 427 14.13 19.93 -31.46
N ILE A 428 14.43 20.47 -30.28
CA ILE A 428 15.50 19.98 -29.40
C ILE A 428 14.83 19.34 -28.19
N THR A 429 15.24 18.13 -27.84
CA THR A 429 14.87 17.51 -26.57
C THR A 429 16.09 17.30 -25.69
N GLN A 430 15.92 17.43 -24.38
CA GLN A 430 16.92 17.12 -23.37
C GLN A 430 16.29 16.13 -22.38
N ASP A 431 16.70 14.87 -22.47
CA ASP A 431 16.08 13.76 -21.75
C ASP A 431 17.13 12.72 -21.30
N ALA A 432 16.80 11.94 -20.28
CA ALA A 432 17.65 10.88 -19.76
C ALA A 432 17.50 9.55 -20.54
N TYR A 433 16.43 9.42 -21.33
CA TYR A 433 16.13 8.22 -22.12
C TYR A 433 16.01 8.54 -23.61
N GLU A 434 16.44 7.58 -24.43
CA GLU A 434 16.38 7.68 -25.89
C GLU A 434 14.94 7.60 -26.39
N ALA A 435 14.23 6.54 -26.03
CA ALA A 435 12.86 6.29 -26.46
C ALA A 435 11.86 7.02 -25.55
N THR A 436 11.24 8.07 -26.07
CA THR A 436 10.07 8.73 -25.50
C THR A 436 9.10 9.13 -26.61
N ALA A 437 7.82 9.28 -26.28
CA ALA A 437 6.81 9.73 -27.23
C ALA A 437 7.13 11.11 -27.87
N THR A 438 7.92 11.95 -27.18
CA THR A 438 8.33 13.28 -27.69
C THR A 438 9.60 13.21 -28.54
N ASN A 439 10.59 12.39 -28.17
CA ASN A 439 11.87 12.29 -28.90
C ASN A 439 11.70 11.82 -30.35
N ARG A 440 10.59 11.14 -30.67
CA ARG A 440 10.22 10.79 -32.06
C ARG A 440 10.18 11.99 -33.00
N TYR A 441 9.91 13.19 -32.49
CA TYR A 441 9.81 14.43 -33.27
C TYR A 441 11.04 15.33 -33.13
N ALA A 442 12.07 14.91 -32.40
CA ALA A 442 13.26 15.72 -32.16
C ALA A 442 14.23 15.64 -33.35
N ASP A 443 14.82 16.79 -33.69
CA ASP A 443 15.96 16.87 -34.59
C ASP A 443 17.28 16.68 -33.84
N ILE A 444 17.33 17.11 -32.57
CA ILE A 444 18.50 16.96 -31.68
C ILE A 444 18.01 16.46 -30.32
N VAL A 445 18.61 15.39 -29.81
CA VAL A 445 18.34 14.85 -28.46
C VAL A 445 19.63 14.94 -27.63
N LEU A 446 19.61 15.72 -26.56
CA LEU A 446 20.74 15.94 -25.64
C LEU A 446 20.63 15.00 -24.42
N PRO A 447 21.71 14.27 -24.05
CA PRO A 447 21.69 13.30 -22.96
C PRO A 447 21.79 13.98 -21.59
N ALA A 448 20.72 13.92 -20.80
CA ALA A 448 20.66 14.47 -19.45
C ALA A 448 21.03 13.43 -18.37
N ALA A 449 21.75 13.88 -17.34
CA ALA A 449 22.04 13.09 -16.14
C ALA A 449 20.76 12.83 -15.34
N LEU A 450 20.62 11.62 -14.80
CA LEU A 450 19.45 11.18 -14.06
C LEU A 450 19.72 11.11 -12.55
N TRP A 451 18.93 11.84 -11.76
CA TRP A 451 18.85 11.69 -10.30
C TRP A 451 20.23 11.66 -9.62
N ALA A 452 20.66 10.50 -9.11
CA ALA A 452 21.90 10.31 -8.34
C ALA A 452 23.18 10.43 -9.18
N GLU A 453 23.07 10.82 -10.45
CA GLU A 453 24.20 11.11 -11.34
C GLU A 453 24.71 12.56 -11.23
N THR A 454 23.95 13.47 -10.59
CA THR A 454 24.29 14.89 -10.48
C THR A 454 23.88 15.46 -9.14
N ASP A 455 24.63 16.47 -8.69
CA ASP A 455 24.19 17.34 -7.60
C ASP A 455 23.04 18.24 -8.09
N ALA A 456 21.98 18.36 -7.29
CA ALA A 456 20.82 19.18 -7.58
C ALA A 456 20.06 19.61 -6.32
N VAL A 457 19.62 20.87 -6.22
CA VAL A 457 18.70 21.29 -5.16
C VAL A 457 17.24 21.15 -5.62
N MET A 458 16.43 20.52 -4.78
CA MET A 458 14.99 20.30 -5.00
C MET A 458 14.17 20.85 -3.83
N VAL A 459 13.00 21.41 -4.11
CA VAL A 459 12.07 22.01 -3.14
C VAL A 459 10.73 21.28 -3.17
N ASN A 460 10.35 20.67 -2.06
CA ASN A 460 9.12 19.88 -1.93
C ASN A 460 7.87 20.76 -1.64
N SER A 461 6.68 20.15 -1.45
CA SER A 461 5.44 20.93 -1.25
C SER A 461 5.40 21.77 0.02
N GLU A 462 6.24 21.49 1.01
CA GLU A 462 6.28 22.24 2.27
C GLU A 462 7.44 23.25 2.33
N ARG A 463 8.01 23.65 1.18
CA ARG A 463 9.13 24.62 1.10
C ARG A 463 10.48 24.10 1.59
N ASN A 464 10.60 22.78 1.79
CA ASN A 464 11.83 22.16 2.27
C ASN A 464 12.76 21.88 1.09
N LEU A 465 13.93 22.52 1.11
CA LEU A 465 15.05 22.34 0.20
C LEU A 465 15.90 21.15 0.63
N THR A 466 16.15 20.25 -0.31
CA THR A 466 17.04 19.09 -0.12
C THR A 466 18.04 19.02 -1.25
N LEU A 467 19.32 18.82 -0.91
CA LEU A 467 20.36 18.54 -1.89
C LEU A 467 20.32 17.05 -2.27
N LEU A 468 20.06 16.78 -3.54
CA LEU A 468 20.30 15.48 -4.15
C LEU A 468 21.80 15.41 -4.44
N GLN A 469 22.55 14.68 -3.61
CA GLN A 469 23.98 14.51 -3.83
C GLN A 469 24.22 13.41 -4.86
N ALA A 470 25.17 13.65 -5.79
CA ALA A 470 25.63 12.66 -6.74
C ALA A 470 26.25 11.46 -6.01
N ALA A 471 25.84 10.25 -6.40
CA ALA A 471 26.30 8.99 -5.82
C ALA A 471 27.03 8.11 -6.84
N ILE A 472 26.82 8.32 -8.14
CA ILE A 472 27.45 7.62 -9.26
C ILE A 472 27.74 8.61 -10.40
N PRO A 473 28.67 8.31 -11.34
CA PRO A 473 28.89 9.19 -12.50
C PRO A 473 27.71 9.13 -13.49
N PRO A 474 27.47 10.19 -14.29
CA PRO A 474 26.51 10.17 -15.37
C PRO A 474 26.72 9.06 -16.40
N ALA A 475 25.64 8.64 -17.05
CA ALA A 475 25.68 7.60 -18.07
C ALA A 475 26.36 8.10 -19.36
N GLY A 476 27.51 7.53 -19.73
CA GLY A 476 28.20 7.87 -20.98
C GLY A 476 28.67 9.33 -21.01
N GLN A 477 28.23 10.09 -22.00
CA GLN A 477 28.47 11.53 -22.16
C GLN A 477 27.33 12.39 -21.59
N ALA A 478 26.36 11.81 -20.87
CA ALA A 478 25.28 12.56 -20.27
C ALA A 478 25.79 13.64 -19.30
N ARG A 479 25.10 14.79 -19.27
CA ARG A 479 25.49 15.95 -18.46
C ARG A 479 24.31 16.43 -17.62
N PRO A 480 24.56 17.07 -16.46
CA PRO A 480 23.51 17.76 -15.71
C PRO A 480 22.75 18.77 -16.58
N ASP A 481 21.45 18.91 -16.34
CA ASP A 481 20.59 19.78 -17.15
C ASP A 481 21.12 21.23 -17.22
N TRP A 482 21.61 21.75 -16.08
CA TRP A 482 22.17 23.10 -15.98
C TRP A 482 23.38 23.30 -16.89
N GLN A 483 24.22 22.28 -17.03
CA GLN A 483 25.45 22.34 -17.82
C GLN A 483 25.14 22.36 -19.32
N LEU A 484 24.19 21.54 -19.77
CA LEU A 484 23.72 21.57 -21.15
C LEU A 484 23.12 22.92 -21.52
N ILE A 485 22.37 23.54 -20.59
CA ILE A 485 21.82 24.90 -20.78
C ILE A 485 22.94 25.93 -20.96
N CYS A 486 23.96 25.91 -20.09
CA CYS A 486 25.09 26.82 -20.21
C CYS A 486 25.85 26.65 -21.53
N GLN A 487 26.08 25.41 -21.97
CA GLN A 487 26.84 25.12 -23.18
C GLN A 487 26.07 25.51 -24.46
N VAL A 488 24.75 25.33 -24.50
CA VAL A 488 23.94 25.88 -25.60
C VAL A 488 23.95 27.41 -25.57
N ALA A 489 23.90 28.03 -24.39
CA ALA A 489 23.99 29.48 -24.23
C ALA A 489 25.34 30.04 -24.71
N GLU A 490 26.44 29.30 -24.51
CA GLU A 490 27.75 29.64 -25.06
C GLU A 490 27.71 29.76 -26.60
N HIS A 491 27.15 28.76 -27.28
CA HIS A 491 27.03 28.75 -28.74
C HIS A 491 25.96 29.72 -29.30
N LEU A 492 25.06 30.21 -28.44
CA LEU A 492 24.17 31.34 -28.76
C LEU A 492 24.87 32.71 -28.68
N GLY A 493 26.10 32.75 -28.13
CA GLY A 493 26.90 33.96 -27.96
C GLY A 493 26.77 34.61 -26.58
N PHE A 494 26.29 33.87 -25.56
CA PHE A 494 26.07 34.38 -24.21
C PHE A 494 27.00 33.78 -23.14
N GLY A 495 28.06 33.06 -23.55
CA GLY A 495 28.90 32.25 -22.67
C GLY A 495 29.40 32.97 -21.41
N GLU A 496 29.77 34.25 -21.50
CA GLU A 496 30.26 35.05 -20.35
C GLU A 496 29.27 35.12 -19.18
N HIS A 497 27.96 34.99 -19.43
CA HIS A 497 26.91 35.04 -18.39
C HIS A 497 26.46 33.66 -17.87
N PHE A 498 27.03 32.60 -18.45
CA PHE A 498 26.69 31.19 -18.19
C PHE A 498 27.92 30.32 -17.85
N ASP A 499 29.08 30.93 -17.63
CA ASP A 499 30.33 30.26 -17.25
C ASP A 499 30.31 29.86 -15.76
N PHE A 500 29.58 28.78 -15.45
CA PHE A 500 29.50 28.19 -14.11
C PHE A 500 30.25 26.85 -14.08
N SER A 501 31.09 26.66 -13.07
CA SER A 501 31.90 25.45 -12.90
C SER A 501 31.17 24.32 -12.15
N SER A 502 30.11 24.67 -11.42
CA SER A 502 29.33 23.72 -10.61
C SER A 502 27.89 24.20 -10.36
N SER A 503 26.99 23.29 -9.96
CA SER A 503 25.63 23.66 -9.53
C SER A 503 25.63 24.52 -8.27
N GLU A 504 26.65 24.37 -7.41
CA GLU A 504 26.85 25.22 -6.21
C GLU A 504 27.02 26.69 -6.60
N GLU A 505 27.81 27.01 -7.63
CA GLU A 505 27.97 28.39 -8.11
C GLU A 505 26.68 28.99 -8.69
N VAL A 506 25.89 28.19 -9.40
CA VAL A 506 24.56 28.63 -9.87
C VAL A 506 23.66 28.93 -8.68
N PHE A 507 23.67 28.06 -7.67
CA PHE A 507 22.91 28.25 -6.45
C PHE A 507 23.35 29.49 -5.65
N GLU A 508 24.65 29.81 -5.62
CA GLU A 508 25.15 31.05 -5.03
C GLU A 508 24.60 32.31 -5.72
N GLU A 509 24.37 32.26 -7.05
CA GLU A 509 23.66 33.34 -7.75
C GLU A 509 22.17 33.37 -7.37
N ILE A 510 21.50 32.22 -7.28
CA ILE A 510 20.08 32.10 -6.88
C ILE A 510 19.84 32.71 -5.48
N ARG A 511 20.77 32.52 -4.53
CA ARG A 511 20.65 33.07 -3.17
C ARG A 511 20.55 34.59 -3.12
N ARG A 512 21.00 35.30 -4.16
CA ARG A 512 20.92 36.77 -4.27
C ARG A 512 19.50 37.26 -4.57
N PHE A 513 18.58 36.37 -4.94
CA PHE A 513 17.20 36.71 -5.26
C PHE A 513 16.26 36.68 -4.05
N SER A 514 16.75 36.89 -2.82
CA SER A 514 15.88 37.06 -1.66
C SER A 514 14.86 38.18 -1.89
N ASN A 515 13.66 37.99 -1.36
CA ASN A 515 12.53 38.88 -1.54
C ASN A 515 11.88 39.17 -0.17
N PRO A 516 12.22 40.31 0.46
CA PRO A 516 11.69 40.66 1.78
C PRO A 516 10.19 40.99 1.74
N VAL A 517 9.63 41.32 0.57
CA VAL A 517 8.19 41.59 0.44
C VAL A 517 7.40 40.32 0.66
N THR A 518 7.75 39.22 -0.02
CA THR A 518 7.06 37.92 0.06
C THR A 518 7.56 37.02 1.19
N GLY A 519 8.67 37.42 1.80
CA GLY A 519 9.45 36.64 2.76
C GLY A 519 10.08 35.38 2.20
N TYR A 520 10.42 35.40 0.91
CA TYR A 520 11.22 34.34 0.29
C TYR A 520 12.69 34.63 0.54
N ASP A 521 13.36 33.83 1.37
CA ASP A 521 14.76 34.03 1.71
C ASP A 521 15.53 32.73 1.75
N LEU A 522 16.60 32.65 0.94
CA LEU A 522 17.53 31.53 0.88
C LEU A 522 18.95 31.93 1.31
N ARG A 523 19.18 33.15 1.80
CA ARG A 523 20.53 33.66 2.09
C ARG A 523 21.27 32.81 3.13
N GLY A 524 20.55 32.21 4.09
CA GLY A 524 21.10 31.28 5.08
C GLY A 524 21.27 29.83 4.60
N VAL A 525 20.78 29.49 3.40
CA VAL A 525 20.92 28.16 2.79
C VAL A 525 22.24 28.09 2.05
N THR A 526 23.15 27.23 2.50
CA THR A 526 24.40 26.93 1.79
C THR A 526 24.45 25.45 1.41
N TYR A 527 25.21 25.11 0.37
CA TYR A 527 25.47 23.70 0.02
C TYR A 527 26.10 22.93 1.19
N SER A 528 27.00 23.57 1.96
CA SER A 528 27.60 22.96 3.16
C SER A 528 26.56 22.60 4.23
N ARG A 529 25.50 23.41 4.42
CA ARG A 529 24.37 23.06 5.29
C ARG A 529 23.49 21.98 4.67
N LEU A 530 23.13 22.12 3.39
CA LEU A 530 22.26 21.16 2.69
C LEU A 530 22.86 19.75 2.60
N ARG A 531 24.20 19.61 2.51
CA ARG A 531 24.89 18.31 2.60
C ARG A 531 24.66 17.61 3.94
N ARG A 532 24.39 18.36 5.02
CA ARG A 532 24.18 17.83 6.38
C ARG A 532 22.71 17.52 6.65
N THR A 533 21.82 18.44 6.29
CA THR A 533 20.39 18.41 6.63
C THR A 533 19.58 19.22 5.61
N PRO A 534 18.35 18.81 5.28
CA PRO A 534 17.48 19.66 4.48
C PRO A 534 17.03 20.90 5.27
N LEU A 535 16.75 21.99 4.56
CA LEU A 535 16.39 23.30 5.14
C LEU A 535 15.06 23.79 4.61
N GLN A 536 14.25 24.49 5.39
CA GLN A 536 12.97 25.03 4.94
C GLN A 536 13.03 26.56 4.89
N TRP A 537 12.77 27.15 3.71
CA TRP A 537 12.71 28.60 3.58
C TRP A 537 11.42 29.16 4.20
N PRO A 538 11.40 30.37 4.79
CA PRO A 538 12.49 31.35 4.84
C PRO A 538 13.67 30.87 5.68
N CYS A 539 14.87 31.19 5.23
CA CYS A 539 16.12 30.89 5.92
C CYS A 539 17.05 32.12 5.77
N PRO A 540 16.90 33.12 6.67
CA PRO A 540 17.71 34.32 6.66
C PRO A 540 19.18 34.02 7.02
N PRO A 541 20.12 34.94 6.75
CA PRO A 541 21.51 34.78 7.20
C PRO A 541 21.59 34.81 8.73
N ASP A 542 22.65 34.20 9.28
CA ASP A 542 22.95 34.17 10.72
C ASP A 542 21.87 33.52 11.62
N ASP A 543 21.01 32.70 11.01
CA ASP A 543 20.01 31.89 11.71
C ASP A 543 20.41 30.41 11.78
N ASP A 544 20.50 29.92 13.01
CA ASP A 544 20.87 28.53 13.33
C ASP A 544 19.69 27.55 13.17
N ALA A 545 18.46 28.04 12.98
CA ALA A 545 17.30 27.18 12.74
C ALA A 545 17.36 26.56 11.33
N ASP A 546 17.02 25.27 11.25
CA ASP A 546 16.96 24.56 9.97
C ASP A 546 15.58 24.71 9.29
N ARG A 547 14.53 25.05 10.04
CA ARG A 547 13.16 25.04 9.54
C ARG A 547 12.26 26.14 10.13
N HIS A 548 11.42 26.73 9.28
CA HIS A 548 10.40 27.73 9.61
C HIS A 548 9.01 27.26 9.14
N PRO A 549 8.33 26.44 9.96
CA PRO A 549 7.12 25.73 9.52
C PRO A 549 5.93 26.64 9.28
N ILE A 550 5.88 27.82 9.92
CA ILE A 550 4.76 28.76 9.84
C ILE A 550 5.22 30.07 9.20
N ARG A 551 4.53 30.51 8.14
CA ARG A 551 4.78 31.79 7.46
C ARG A 551 3.87 32.91 7.95
N TYR A 552 4.20 34.12 7.50
CA TYR A 552 3.43 35.35 7.71
C TYR A 552 3.40 35.86 9.16
N LEU A 553 4.11 35.19 10.07
CA LEU A 553 4.41 35.73 11.39
C LEU A 553 5.16 37.06 11.24
N ASN A 554 4.70 38.07 11.98
CA ASN A 554 5.33 39.38 12.02
C ASN A 554 6.45 39.40 13.07
N ASP A 555 7.43 38.50 12.95
CA ASP A 555 8.46 38.20 13.95
C ASP A 555 9.87 38.70 13.58
N GLY A 556 10.06 39.18 12.35
CA GLY A 556 11.35 39.67 11.85
C GLY A 556 12.19 38.62 11.13
N ILE A 557 11.72 37.36 11.05
CA ILE A 557 12.46 36.25 10.41
C ILE A 557 12.21 36.25 8.90
N SER A 558 10.93 36.24 8.53
CA SER A 558 10.53 36.14 7.12
C SER A 558 10.49 37.49 6.42
N GLN A 559 10.36 38.59 7.17
CA GLN A 559 10.09 39.92 6.66
C GLN A 559 10.48 40.96 7.71
N ASP A 560 10.68 42.20 7.30
CA ASP A 560 10.84 43.31 8.23
C ASP A 560 9.58 43.47 9.10
N LEU A 561 9.78 43.91 10.34
CA LEU A 561 8.68 44.14 11.27
C LEU A 561 7.72 45.21 10.72
N PHE A 562 6.47 44.81 10.55
CA PHE A 562 5.42 45.72 10.14
C PHE A 562 4.73 46.33 11.37
N VAL A 563 4.64 47.66 11.37
CA VAL A 563 3.84 48.45 12.31
C VAL A 563 2.90 49.30 11.48
N ASP A 564 1.62 49.27 11.80
CA ASP A 564 0.62 50.04 11.07
C ASP A 564 0.70 51.54 11.40
N ALA A 565 -0.18 52.33 10.76
CA ALA A 565 -0.19 53.78 10.90
C ALA A 565 -0.51 54.26 12.33
N ASP A 566 -1.17 53.43 13.14
CA ASP A 566 -1.57 53.73 14.51
C ASP A 566 -0.52 53.27 15.53
N GLY A 567 0.61 52.71 15.08
CA GLY A 567 1.68 52.22 15.93
C GLY A 567 1.44 50.81 16.47
N HIS A 568 0.42 50.11 15.98
CA HIS A 568 0.13 48.73 16.36
C HIS A 568 0.93 47.74 15.50
N ARG A 569 1.45 46.69 16.15
CA ARG A 569 2.17 45.60 15.49
C ARG A 569 1.25 44.37 15.49
N PRO A 570 0.58 44.07 14.36
CA PRO A 570 -0.28 42.88 14.29
C PRO A 570 0.57 41.61 14.38
N ARG A 571 -0.03 40.52 14.88
CA ARG A 571 0.65 39.22 14.99
C ARG A 571 1.08 38.66 13.63
N LEU A 572 0.25 38.89 12.61
CA LEU A 572 0.46 38.47 11.23
C LEU A 572 0.63 39.68 10.33
N ALA A 573 1.47 39.55 9.31
CA ALA A 573 1.56 40.52 8.23
C ALA A 573 1.72 39.76 6.91
N PHE A 574 0.72 39.88 6.03
CA PHE A 574 0.70 39.21 4.75
C PHE A 574 1.40 40.05 3.67
N PRO A 575 2.01 39.44 2.66
CA PRO A 575 2.65 40.14 1.53
C PRO A 575 1.66 40.76 0.52
N THR A 576 0.55 41.30 1.00
CA THR A 576 -0.41 42.08 0.22
C THR A 576 -0.15 43.58 0.42
N PRO A 577 -0.68 44.46 -0.46
CA PRO A 577 -0.51 45.91 -0.31
C PRO A 577 -1.02 46.45 1.05
N SER A 578 -2.11 45.90 1.58
CA SER A 578 -2.69 46.28 2.88
C SER A 578 -2.07 45.55 4.07
N ARG A 579 -1.20 44.57 3.82
CA ARG A 579 -0.62 43.66 4.83
C ARG A 579 -1.61 42.70 5.48
N LYS A 580 -2.84 42.62 4.96
CA LYS A 580 -3.91 41.70 5.36
C LYS A 580 -4.20 40.66 4.28
N ALA A 581 -4.64 39.46 4.66
CA ALA A 581 -5.11 38.46 3.70
C ALA A 581 -6.44 38.90 3.06
N VAL A 582 -6.79 38.38 1.89
CA VAL A 582 -7.93 38.90 1.10
C VAL A 582 -8.96 37.79 0.88
N PHE A 583 -10.21 38.07 1.27
CA PHE A 583 -11.38 37.30 0.86
C PHE A 583 -11.72 37.57 -0.60
N HIS A 584 -12.09 36.52 -1.34
CA HIS A 584 -12.54 36.66 -2.72
C HIS A 584 -13.91 36.01 -2.91
N ALA A 585 -14.93 36.80 -3.27
CA ALA A 585 -16.27 36.33 -3.63
C ALA A 585 -16.25 35.69 -5.04
N ARG A 586 -15.92 34.40 -5.12
CA ARG A 586 -15.78 33.66 -6.39
C ARG A 586 -17.03 32.83 -6.69
N PRO A 587 -17.90 33.22 -7.63
CA PRO A 587 -19.11 32.48 -7.91
C PRO A 587 -18.81 31.13 -8.55
N HIS A 588 -19.67 30.15 -8.31
CA HIS A 588 -19.62 28.90 -9.05
C HIS A 588 -19.93 29.15 -10.54
N MET A 589 -19.11 28.56 -11.40
CA MET A 589 -19.30 28.50 -12.84
C MET A 589 -19.11 27.05 -13.30
N GLU A 590 -19.85 26.67 -14.33
CA GLU A 590 -19.73 25.34 -14.92
C GLU A 590 -18.36 25.14 -15.60
N PRO A 591 -17.87 23.89 -15.73
CA PRO A 591 -16.75 23.55 -16.59
C PRO A 591 -16.92 24.07 -18.02
N ARG A 592 -15.81 24.28 -18.73
CA ARG A 592 -15.86 24.83 -20.08
C ARG A 592 -16.48 23.85 -21.08
N GLU A 593 -16.28 22.56 -20.85
CA GLU A 593 -16.82 21.49 -21.69
C GLU A 593 -17.69 20.54 -20.87
N LEU A 594 -19.01 20.67 -21.04
CA LEU A 594 -20.01 19.78 -20.47
C LEU A 594 -20.46 18.70 -21.48
N PRO A 595 -21.01 17.57 -21.00
CA PRO A 595 -21.62 16.55 -21.85
C PRO A 595 -22.79 17.10 -22.68
N ASP A 596 -22.97 16.55 -23.88
CA ASP A 596 -24.09 16.80 -24.79
C ASP A 596 -24.57 15.49 -25.44
N ASP A 597 -25.52 15.58 -26.39
CA ASP A 597 -26.10 14.41 -27.05
C ASP A 597 -25.05 13.58 -27.83
N ASP A 598 -23.99 14.22 -28.34
CA ASP A 598 -22.93 13.56 -29.10
C ASP A 598 -21.85 12.94 -28.19
N TYR A 599 -21.60 13.56 -27.04
CA TYR A 599 -20.57 13.21 -26.06
C TYR A 599 -21.17 13.17 -24.64
N PRO A 600 -21.96 12.12 -24.29
CA PRO A 600 -22.85 12.13 -23.13
C PRO A 600 -22.17 11.85 -21.78
N LEU A 601 -20.89 11.45 -21.75
CA LEU A 601 -20.17 11.18 -20.51
C LEU A 601 -19.13 12.26 -20.21
N LEU A 602 -18.90 12.51 -18.92
CA LEU A 602 -17.81 13.36 -18.45
C LEU A 602 -16.60 12.52 -18.03
N LEU A 603 -15.49 12.66 -18.74
CA LEU A 603 -14.21 12.03 -18.44
C LEU A 603 -13.40 12.85 -17.43
N ASN A 604 -12.95 12.15 -16.38
CA ASN A 604 -11.91 12.58 -15.46
C ASN A 604 -10.63 11.75 -15.70
N THR A 605 -9.45 12.36 -15.57
CA THR A 605 -8.17 11.66 -15.72
C THR A 605 -7.35 11.66 -14.43
N GLY A 606 -6.53 10.63 -14.19
CA GLY A 606 -5.72 10.59 -12.97
C GLY A 606 -4.53 9.65 -12.99
N ARG A 607 -4.10 9.25 -11.80
CA ARG A 607 -2.83 8.57 -11.53
C ARG A 607 -3.06 7.27 -10.77
N LEU A 608 -2.13 6.35 -10.92
CA LEU A 608 -2.02 5.09 -10.17
C LEU A 608 -0.83 5.14 -9.22
N GLN A 609 -0.88 4.29 -8.19
CA GLN A 609 0.09 4.31 -7.10
C GLN A 609 1.49 3.87 -7.54
N HIS A 610 1.63 2.97 -8.52
CA HIS A 610 2.92 2.39 -8.87
C HIS A 610 3.53 2.98 -10.13
N GLN A 611 2.78 3.78 -10.89
CA GLN A 611 3.28 4.46 -12.08
C GLN A 611 3.58 5.95 -11.87
N TRP A 612 4.72 6.41 -12.38
CA TRP A 612 5.08 7.82 -12.44
C TRP A 612 4.89 8.35 -13.85
N HIS A 613 3.91 9.24 -14.00
CA HIS A 613 3.62 9.96 -15.26
C HIS A 613 3.68 9.02 -16.48
N THR A 614 4.55 9.28 -17.45
CA THR A 614 4.59 8.57 -18.74
C THR A 614 5.37 7.26 -18.70
N MET A 615 5.67 6.74 -17.51
CA MET A 615 6.32 5.44 -17.28
C MET A 615 7.74 5.28 -17.86
N THR A 616 8.39 6.36 -18.30
CA THR A 616 9.77 6.31 -18.81
C THR A 616 10.78 5.82 -17.76
N LYS A 617 10.50 6.07 -16.48
CA LYS A 617 11.22 5.53 -15.31
C LYS A 617 10.55 4.29 -14.74
N THR A 618 9.31 4.41 -14.27
CA THR A 618 8.64 3.32 -13.52
C THR A 618 8.23 2.13 -14.38
N GLY A 619 7.99 2.33 -15.68
CA GLY A 619 7.68 1.25 -16.63
C GLY A 619 8.85 0.28 -16.85
N ARG A 620 10.07 0.69 -16.50
CA ARG A 620 11.28 -0.15 -16.58
C ARG A 620 11.50 -0.99 -15.31
N VAL A 621 10.74 -0.74 -14.24
CA VAL A 621 10.84 -1.48 -12.98
C VAL A 621 9.78 -2.59 -12.95
N ALA A 622 10.20 -3.83 -13.20
CA ALA A 622 9.32 -5.00 -13.30
C ALA A 622 8.43 -5.25 -12.07
N LYS A 623 8.82 -4.76 -10.90
CA LYS A 623 8.01 -4.82 -9.68
C LYS A 623 6.80 -3.88 -9.74
N LEU A 624 6.97 -2.70 -10.32
CA LEU A 624 5.91 -1.68 -10.42
C LEU A 624 4.92 -2.03 -11.54
N THR A 625 5.41 -2.53 -12.68
CA THR A 625 4.55 -2.95 -13.80
C THR A 625 3.69 -4.17 -13.49
N ARG A 626 4.11 -5.04 -12.55
CA ARG A 626 3.31 -6.17 -12.04
C ARG A 626 2.22 -5.80 -11.03
N LEU A 627 2.23 -4.56 -10.53
CA LEU A 627 1.20 -4.08 -9.60
C LEU A 627 0.13 -3.27 -10.34
N ASP A 628 0.53 -2.48 -11.34
CA ASP A 628 -0.37 -1.75 -12.24
C ASP A 628 -0.25 -2.33 -13.67
N ASN A 629 -1.02 -3.38 -13.94
CA ASN A 629 -0.80 -4.31 -15.06
C ASN A 629 -1.26 -3.81 -16.44
N GLY A 630 -1.95 -2.69 -16.55
CA GLY A 630 -2.39 -2.17 -17.84
C GLY A 630 -3.32 -0.95 -17.76
N PRO A 631 -3.55 -0.28 -18.92
CA PRO A 631 -4.49 0.82 -19.02
C PRO A 631 -5.92 0.35 -18.79
N PHE A 632 -6.82 1.26 -18.40
CA PHE A 632 -8.25 0.98 -18.26
C PHE A 632 -9.10 2.24 -18.32
N VAL A 633 -10.41 2.08 -18.47
CA VAL A 633 -11.41 3.12 -18.18
C VAL A 633 -12.44 2.59 -17.19
N GLU A 634 -12.64 3.29 -16.08
CA GLU A 634 -13.72 3.02 -15.13
C GLU A 634 -15.05 3.54 -15.69
N LEU A 635 -16.07 2.68 -15.72
CA LEU A 635 -17.44 3.00 -16.11
C LEU A 635 -18.43 2.56 -15.03
N HIS A 636 -19.45 3.37 -14.77
CA HIS A 636 -20.51 2.98 -13.84
C HIS A 636 -21.35 1.81 -14.44
N PRO A 637 -21.82 0.83 -13.63
CA PRO A 637 -22.61 -0.29 -14.13
C PRO A 637 -23.84 0.12 -14.96
N THR A 638 -24.55 1.17 -14.54
CA THR A 638 -25.70 1.72 -15.29
C THR A 638 -25.32 2.20 -16.69
N ASP A 639 -24.21 2.93 -16.83
CA ASP A 639 -23.78 3.45 -18.12
C ASP A 639 -23.25 2.33 -19.02
N ALA A 640 -22.47 1.41 -18.45
CA ALA A 640 -21.96 0.23 -19.15
C ALA A 640 -23.11 -0.64 -19.70
N ALA A 641 -24.15 -0.89 -18.89
CA ALA A 641 -25.33 -1.62 -19.31
C ALA A 641 -26.11 -0.90 -20.43
N ALA A 642 -26.30 0.42 -20.32
CA ALA A 642 -26.97 1.21 -21.35
C ALA A 642 -26.22 1.22 -22.70
N MET A 643 -24.89 1.09 -22.67
CA MET A 643 -24.03 1.07 -23.84
C MET A 643 -23.69 -0.34 -24.34
N GLY A 644 -24.17 -1.40 -23.68
CA GLY A 644 -23.87 -2.78 -24.02
C GLY A 644 -22.38 -3.15 -23.84
N ILE A 645 -21.73 -2.57 -22.84
CA ILE A 645 -20.30 -2.76 -22.54
C ILE A 645 -20.14 -3.75 -21.39
N ALA A 646 -19.34 -4.79 -21.60
CA ALA A 646 -18.96 -5.76 -20.57
C ALA A 646 -17.63 -5.38 -19.87
N ASP A 647 -17.43 -5.88 -18.65
CA ASP A 647 -16.15 -5.75 -17.94
C ASP A 647 -15.01 -6.41 -18.73
N GLY A 648 -13.88 -5.72 -18.83
CA GLY A 648 -12.71 -6.12 -19.63
C GLY A 648 -12.85 -5.90 -21.15
N GLN A 649 -14.00 -5.46 -21.65
CA GLN A 649 -14.18 -5.18 -23.08
C GLN A 649 -13.39 -3.94 -23.50
N GLN A 650 -12.75 -4.01 -24.67
CA GLN A 650 -12.11 -2.83 -25.27
C GLN A 650 -13.18 -1.82 -25.67
N VAL A 651 -13.00 -0.56 -25.27
CA VAL A 651 -13.90 0.54 -25.60
C VAL A 651 -13.12 1.71 -26.17
N GLU A 652 -13.70 2.37 -27.16
CA GLU A 652 -13.22 3.64 -27.68
C GLU A 652 -13.83 4.76 -26.84
N LEU A 653 -12.96 5.61 -26.28
CA LEU A 653 -13.31 6.94 -25.81
C LEU A 653 -13.06 7.91 -26.95
N ALA A 654 -14.10 8.60 -27.41
CA ALA A 654 -14.01 9.63 -28.45
C ALA A 654 -14.42 10.99 -27.89
N SER A 655 -13.69 12.04 -28.26
CA SER A 655 -14.07 13.44 -27.98
C SER A 655 -14.04 14.26 -29.26
N ARG A 656 -14.29 15.58 -29.15
CA ARG A 656 -14.16 16.54 -30.26
C ARG A 656 -12.73 16.62 -30.83
N ARG A 657 -11.73 16.12 -30.12
CA ARG A 657 -10.31 16.26 -30.46
C ARG A 657 -9.67 14.98 -31.01
N GLY A 658 -10.11 13.82 -30.55
CA GLY A 658 -9.49 12.55 -30.91
C GLY A 658 -10.14 11.36 -30.23
N ARG A 659 -9.40 10.25 -30.17
CA ARG A 659 -9.84 9.00 -29.53
C ARG A 659 -8.73 8.33 -28.72
N ALA A 660 -9.13 7.50 -27.77
CA ALA A 660 -8.31 6.53 -27.07
C ALA A 660 -9.07 5.20 -26.96
N VAL A 661 -8.36 4.06 -26.92
CA VAL A 661 -8.96 2.72 -26.79
C VAL A 661 -8.40 2.05 -25.55
N LEU A 662 -9.26 1.69 -24.61
CA LEU A 662 -8.87 1.14 -23.30
C LEU A 662 -9.84 0.01 -22.91
N PRO A 663 -9.42 -0.99 -22.13
CA PRO A 663 -10.35 -1.95 -21.57
C PRO A 663 -11.23 -1.30 -20.49
N ALA A 664 -12.52 -1.61 -20.50
CA ALA A 664 -13.47 -1.16 -19.50
C ALA A 664 -13.28 -1.89 -18.17
N VAL A 665 -13.39 -1.16 -17.07
CA VAL A 665 -13.54 -1.66 -15.71
C VAL A 665 -14.90 -1.19 -15.20
N VAL A 666 -15.84 -2.12 -15.06
CA VAL A 666 -17.21 -1.77 -14.64
C VAL A 666 -17.25 -1.69 -13.11
N THR A 667 -17.49 -0.49 -12.57
CA THR A 667 -17.36 -0.23 -11.13
C THR A 667 -18.20 0.96 -10.65
N GLU A 668 -18.71 0.87 -9.42
CA GLU A 668 -19.45 1.95 -8.74
C GLU A 668 -18.53 3.04 -8.15
N ARG A 669 -17.20 2.95 -8.39
CA ARG A 669 -16.24 3.96 -7.93
C ARG A 669 -16.45 5.33 -8.60
N VAL A 670 -17.00 5.36 -9.81
CA VAL A 670 -17.38 6.56 -10.56
C VAL A 670 -18.89 6.74 -10.51
N ARG A 671 -19.40 7.96 -10.64
CA ARG A 671 -20.85 8.23 -10.69
C ARG A 671 -21.44 7.87 -12.08
N PRO A 672 -22.75 7.59 -12.19
CA PRO A 672 -23.44 7.59 -13.48
C PRO A 672 -23.17 8.88 -14.27
N GLY A 673 -23.04 8.76 -15.59
CA GLY A 673 -22.68 9.86 -16.50
C GLY A 673 -21.20 10.27 -16.45
N ASN A 674 -20.35 9.57 -15.70
CA ASN A 674 -18.94 9.91 -15.52
C ASN A 674 -18.04 8.70 -15.77
N CYS A 675 -16.85 8.94 -16.27
CA CYS A 675 -15.83 7.91 -16.46
C CYS A 675 -14.45 8.38 -16.02
N PHE A 676 -13.54 7.44 -15.74
CA PHE A 676 -12.18 7.75 -15.33
C PHE A 676 -11.14 6.94 -16.08
N ALA A 677 -10.05 7.58 -16.51
CA ALA A 677 -8.90 6.88 -17.08
C ALA A 677 -7.55 7.40 -16.55
N PRO A 678 -6.60 6.52 -16.19
CA PRO A 678 -5.24 6.92 -15.90
C PRO A 678 -4.49 7.33 -17.18
N PHE A 679 -3.62 8.34 -17.11
CA PHE A 679 -2.93 8.87 -18.31
C PHE A 679 -1.55 8.25 -18.60
N HIS A 680 -1.16 7.20 -17.86
CA HIS A 680 0.23 6.71 -17.84
C HIS A 680 0.71 6.13 -19.18
N TRP A 681 -0.15 5.39 -19.88
CA TRP A 681 0.16 4.71 -21.12
C TRP A 681 0.10 5.66 -22.33
N ASN A 682 0.97 5.43 -23.30
CA ASN A 682 1.11 6.24 -24.51
C ASN A 682 1.68 5.40 -25.68
N ASP A 683 2.05 6.07 -26.78
CA ASP A 683 2.57 5.44 -28.01
C ASP A 683 3.76 4.48 -27.83
N GLU A 684 4.49 4.58 -26.72
CA GLU A 684 5.56 3.63 -26.38
C GLU A 684 5.01 2.27 -25.93
N HIS A 685 3.73 2.19 -25.56
CA HIS A 685 3.08 1.02 -24.98
C HIS A 685 2.01 0.40 -25.91
N GLY A 686 1.59 1.14 -26.94
CA GLY A 686 0.57 0.68 -27.88
C GLY A 686 -0.16 1.83 -28.57
N GLU A 687 -0.85 1.49 -29.66
CA GLU A 687 -1.66 2.45 -30.41
C GLU A 687 -2.89 2.89 -29.62
N HIS A 688 -3.26 4.16 -29.76
CA HIS A 688 -4.47 4.74 -29.17
C HIS A 688 -4.58 4.64 -27.63
N LEU A 689 -3.47 4.46 -26.90
CA LEU A 689 -3.52 4.40 -25.43
C LEU A 689 -3.42 5.77 -24.73
N THR A 690 -2.99 6.83 -25.44
CA THR A 690 -2.79 8.15 -24.83
C THR A 690 -4.11 8.87 -24.56
N VAL A 691 -4.55 8.86 -23.30
CA VAL A 691 -5.80 9.53 -22.87
C VAL A 691 -5.81 11.03 -23.15
N ASN A 692 -4.65 11.70 -23.14
CA ASN A 692 -4.59 13.12 -23.50
C ASN A 692 -4.88 13.42 -24.99
N ALA A 693 -5.14 12.40 -25.81
CA ALA A 693 -5.75 12.57 -27.13
C ALA A 693 -7.21 13.05 -27.07
N VAL A 694 -7.92 12.77 -25.96
CA VAL A 694 -9.33 13.14 -25.82
C VAL A 694 -9.55 14.38 -24.94
N THR A 695 -8.61 14.72 -24.05
CA THR A 695 -8.78 15.79 -23.03
C THR A 695 -8.93 17.18 -23.64
N ASN A 696 -9.76 18.02 -22.99
CA ASN A 696 -9.98 19.41 -23.40
C ASN A 696 -8.75 20.28 -23.09
N ASP A 697 -8.58 21.34 -23.88
CA ASP A 697 -7.49 22.31 -23.81
C ASP A 697 -7.95 23.68 -23.30
N ALA A 698 -9.13 23.78 -22.70
CA ALA A 698 -9.58 24.98 -22.01
C ALA A 698 -8.71 25.25 -20.79
N VAL A 699 -8.43 26.52 -20.52
CA VAL A 699 -7.55 26.94 -19.43
C VAL A 699 -8.26 27.87 -18.45
N ASP A 700 -7.81 27.85 -17.20
CA ASP A 700 -8.13 28.88 -16.22
C ASP A 700 -7.58 30.24 -16.69
N PRO A 701 -8.39 31.32 -16.69
CA PRO A 701 -7.99 32.59 -17.28
C PRO A 701 -6.88 33.32 -16.51
N ASP A 702 -6.73 33.06 -15.21
CA ASP A 702 -5.74 33.74 -14.37
C ASP A 702 -4.39 32.98 -14.37
N SER A 703 -4.45 31.65 -14.28
CA SER A 703 -3.28 30.78 -14.14
C SER A 703 -2.85 30.09 -15.43
N LEU A 704 -3.70 30.10 -16.45
CA LEU A 704 -3.51 29.43 -17.75
C LEU A 704 -3.35 27.92 -17.62
N GLN A 705 -3.81 27.33 -16.51
CA GLN A 705 -3.76 25.90 -16.25
C GLN A 705 -4.94 25.18 -16.94
N PRO A 706 -4.69 24.08 -17.69
CA PRO A 706 -5.75 23.37 -18.42
C PRO A 706 -6.68 22.49 -17.57
N GLU A 707 -7.91 22.33 -18.04
CA GLU A 707 -9.02 21.59 -17.43
C GLU A 707 -9.00 20.09 -17.76
N PHE A 708 -7.97 19.37 -17.28
CA PHE A 708 -7.88 17.91 -17.49
C PHE A 708 -8.97 17.08 -16.80
N LYS A 709 -9.70 17.66 -15.82
CA LYS A 709 -10.63 16.92 -14.94
C LYS A 709 -12.07 16.90 -15.43
N ALA A 710 -12.39 17.62 -16.50
CA ALA A 710 -13.73 17.66 -17.09
C ALA A 710 -13.60 17.63 -18.62
N CYS A 711 -13.97 16.53 -19.27
CA CYS A 711 -13.92 16.42 -20.72
C CYS A 711 -15.13 15.63 -21.21
N ALA A 712 -15.92 16.17 -22.14
CA ALA A 712 -17.04 15.42 -22.69
C ALA A 712 -16.52 14.35 -23.66
N VAL A 713 -16.97 13.11 -23.46
CA VAL A 713 -16.61 11.97 -24.28
C VAL A 713 -17.83 11.10 -24.60
N ARG A 714 -17.74 10.39 -25.72
CA ARG A 714 -18.58 9.23 -26.03
C ARG A 714 -17.76 7.98 -25.79
N VAL A 715 -18.38 6.96 -25.20
CA VAL A 715 -17.78 5.65 -25.04
C VAL A 715 -18.54 4.66 -25.91
N SER A 716 -17.81 3.80 -26.63
CA SER A 716 -18.42 2.81 -27.52
C SER A 716 -17.61 1.51 -27.52
N PRO A 717 -18.23 0.33 -27.56
CA PRO A 717 -17.51 -0.94 -27.59
C PRO A 717 -16.71 -1.10 -28.89
N VAL A 718 -15.51 -1.70 -28.77
CA VAL A 718 -14.60 -2.01 -29.89
C VAL A 718 -14.34 -3.52 -29.93
N GLY A 719 -14.54 -4.13 -31.10
CA GLY A 719 -14.33 -5.56 -31.29
C GLY A 719 -15.40 -6.45 -30.64
N PRO A 720 -15.26 -7.78 -30.75
CA PRO A 720 -16.20 -8.71 -30.13
C PRO A 720 -16.14 -8.59 -28.61
N VAL A 721 -17.30 -8.76 -27.95
CA VAL A 721 -17.36 -8.91 -26.48
C VAL A 721 -16.35 -9.99 -26.10
N PRO A 722 -15.40 -9.72 -25.17
CA PRO A 722 -14.44 -10.73 -24.75
C PRO A 722 -15.22 -11.98 -24.36
N VAL A 723 -14.97 -13.08 -25.06
CA VAL A 723 -15.42 -14.39 -24.60
C VAL A 723 -14.54 -14.67 -23.40
N ARG A 724 -15.03 -14.24 -22.24
CA ARG A 724 -14.52 -14.72 -20.98
C ARG A 724 -14.61 -16.24 -21.12
N THR A 725 -13.49 -16.95 -21.07
CA THR A 725 -13.49 -18.37 -20.71
C THR A 725 -13.92 -18.41 -19.25
N VAL A 726 -15.20 -18.13 -19.06
CA VAL A 726 -15.94 -18.52 -17.89
C VAL A 726 -15.85 -20.03 -17.96
N HIS A 727 -15.31 -20.65 -16.92
CA HIS A 727 -15.91 -21.90 -16.49
C HIS A 727 -17.38 -21.56 -16.24
N THR A 728 -18.19 -21.66 -17.29
CA THR A 728 -19.62 -21.38 -17.26
C THR A 728 -20.21 -22.33 -16.25
N VAL A 729 -20.41 -21.82 -15.04
CA VAL A 729 -21.62 -22.14 -14.31
C VAL A 729 -22.53 -20.95 -14.58
N VAL A 730 -23.23 -21.02 -15.71
CA VAL A 730 -24.49 -20.30 -15.86
C VAL A 730 -25.50 -21.17 -15.13
N ASP A 731 -26.02 -20.69 -14.00
CA ASP A 731 -27.47 -20.56 -13.86
C ASP A 731 -27.85 -19.52 -12.81
N GLU A 732 -28.89 -18.76 -13.13
CA GLU A 732 -29.69 -17.95 -12.22
C GLU A 732 -30.54 -18.91 -11.37
N GLY A 733 -29.92 -19.54 -10.37
CA GLY A 733 -30.63 -20.40 -9.42
C GLY A 733 -31.39 -19.57 -8.40
N ALA A 734 -32.63 -19.96 -8.09
CA ALA A 734 -33.46 -19.33 -7.05
C ALA A 734 -33.05 -19.68 -5.61
N GLY A 735 -31.85 -20.26 -5.41
CA GLY A 735 -31.44 -20.83 -4.13
C GLY A 735 -30.37 -20.03 -3.35
N PRO A 736 -29.98 -20.54 -2.16
CA PRO A 736 -29.28 -19.75 -1.15
C PRO A 736 -27.80 -19.49 -1.50
N LEU A 737 -27.30 -18.32 -1.09
CA LEU A 737 -25.89 -17.93 -1.19
C LEU A 737 -25.13 -18.44 0.06
N VAL A 738 -24.16 -19.32 -0.12
CA VAL A 738 -23.35 -19.89 0.97
C VAL A 738 -21.96 -19.26 0.96
N LEU A 739 -21.64 -18.49 2.00
CA LEU A 739 -20.36 -17.80 2.16
C LEU A 739 -19.47 -18.49 3.18
N TRP A 740 -18.17 -18.56 2.90
CA TRP A 740 -17.22 -19.20 3.82
C TRP A 740 -15.89 -18.46 3.98
N ALA A 741 -15.31 -18.55 5.19
CA ALA A 741 -13.94 -18.13 5.51
C ALA A 741 -13.32 -19.13 6.50
N SER A 742 -12.07 -19.55 6.26
CA SER A 742 -11.44 -20.61 7.04
C SER A 742 -9.92 -20.45 7.17
N GLN A 743 -9.38 -20.65 8.37
CA GLN A 743 -7.92 -20.72 8.58
C GLN A 743 -7.36 -22.13 8.37
N THR A 744 -8.13 -23.16 8.74
CA THR A 744 -7.69 -24.56 8.79
C THR A 744 -8.46 -25.48 7.83
N GLY A 745 -9.41 -24.93 7.07
CA GLY A 745 -10.23 -25.65 6.10
C GLY A 745 -11.56 -26.20 6.64
N THR A 746 -11.74 -26.33 7.97
CA THR A 746 -12.98 -26.91 8.54
C THR A 746 -14.25 -26.17 8.12
N ALA A 747 -14.21 -24.85 8.08
CA ALA A 747 -15.36 -24.02 7.70
C ALA A 747 -15.64 -24.09 6.19
N GLU A 748 -14.58 -24.20 5.38
CA GLU A 748 -14.67 -24.40 3.93
C GLU A 748 -15.34 -25.73 3.59
N ASP A 749 -14.84 -26.83 4.17
CA ASP A 749 -15.36 -28.18 3.95
C ASP A 749 -16.84 -28.30 4.35
N PHE A 750 -17.21 -27.72 5.50
CA PHE A 750 -18.59 -27.72 5.96
C PHE A 750 -19.50 -26.91 5.03
N ALA A 751 -19.07 -25.71 4.63
CA ALA A 751 -19.83 -24.88 3.68
C ALA A 751 -20.04 -25.60 2.34
N ALA A 752 -19.03 -26.34 1.86
CA ALA A 752 -19.14 -27.14 0.64
C ALA A 752 -20.11 -28.33 0.78
N ARG A 753 -20.17 -29.00 1.94
CA ARG A 753 -21.19 -30.03 2.21
C ARG A 753 -22.59 -29.44 2.31
N LEU A 754 -22.74 -28.32 3.01
CA LEU A 754 -24.00 -27.61 3.14
C LEU A 754 -24.55 -27.18 1.77
N ALA A 755 -23.69 -26.57 0.94
CA ALA A 755 -24.08 -26.14 -0.41
C ALA A 755 -24.59 -27.31 -1.26
N ARG A 756 -23.90 -28.46 -1.23
CA ARG A 756 -24.36 -29.69 -1.91
C ARG A 756 -25.70 -30.20 -1.36
N ARG A 757 -25.90 -30.17 -0.05
CA ARG A 757 -27.14 -30.60 0.61
C ARG A 757 -28.35 -29.74 0.21
N LEU A 758 -28.13 -28.45 0.00
CA LEU A 758 -29.19 -27.49 -0.36
C LEU A 758 -29.56 -27.52 -1.85
N GLY A 759 -28.85 -28.29 -2.68
CA GLY A 759 -29.11 -28.38 -4.11
C GLY A 759 -28.63 -27.14 -4.87
N GLU A 760 -29.54 -26.38 -5.47
CA GLU A 760 -29.28 -25.16 -6.26
C GLU A 760 -28.76 -24.00 -5.39
N SER A 761 -27.60 -24.14 -4.75
CA SER A 761 -26.97 -23.10 -3.93
C SER A 761 -25.66 -22.60 -4.52
N HIS A 762 -25.22 -21.42 -4.08
CA HIS A 762 -24.00 -20.79 -4.58
C HIS A 762 -22.94 -20.69 -3.47
N LEU A 763 -21.92 -21.56 -3.52
CA LEU A 763 -20.79 -21.52 -2.59
C LEU A 763 -19.75 -20.48 -3.05
N VAL A 764 -19.41 -19.52 -2.19
CA VAL A 764 -18.46 -18.45 -2.50
C VAL A 764 -17.54 -18.18 -1.31
N ASN A 765 -16.26 -17.97 -1.58
CA ASN A 765 -15.32 -17.45 -0.57
C ASN A 765 -15.73 -16.03 -0.18
N MET A 766 -15.69 -15.71 1.12
CA MET A 766 -16.08 -14.40 1.63
C MET A 766 -15.34 -13.24 0.95
N ASP A 767 -14.03 -13.35 0.72
CA ASP A 767 -13.27 -12.25 0.09
C ASP A 767 -13.61 -12.05 -1.39
N ASP A 768 -14.20 -13.05 -2.05
CA ASP A 768 -14.58 -13.01 -3.45
C ASP A 768 -16.04 -12.59 -3.68
N VAL A 769 -16.88 -12.52 -2.64
CA VAL A 769 -18.27 -12.07 -2.79
C VAL A 769 -18.36 -10.53 -2.78
N PRO A 770 -18.93 -9.92 -3.85
CA PRO A 770 -19.30 -8.50 -3.81
C PRO A 770 -20.56 -8.31 -2.95
N LEU A 771 -20.62 -7.22 -2.17
CA LEU A 771 -21.77 -6.96 -1.29
C LEU A 771 -23.08 -6.74 -2.06
N SER A 772 -23.02 -6.35 -3.33
CA SER A 772 -24.20 -6.26 -4.20
C SER A 772 -24.86 -7.63 -4.39
N ARG A 773 -24.06 -8.70 -4.53
CA ARG A 773 -24.57 -10.09 -4.59
C ARG A 773 -25.14 -10.54 -3.25
N LEU A 774 -24.56 -10.08 -2.14
CA LEU A 774 -25.08 -10.32 -0.79
C LEU A 774 -26.45 -9.64 -0.60
N ALA A 775 -26.62 -8.41 -1.06
CA ALA A 775 -27.86 -7.64 -0.94
C ALA A 775 -28.97 -8.11 -1.89
N SER A 776 -28.62 -8.65 -3.06
CA SER A 776 -29.59 -9.24 -4.00
C SER A 776 -29.98 -10.67 -3.66
N ALA A 777 -29.27 -11.32 -2.73
CA ALA A 777 -29.57 -12.69 -2.33
C ALA A 777 -30.80 -12.71 -1.42
N ARG A 778 -31.76 -13.60 -1.71
CA ARG A 778 -32.91 -13.80 -0.82
C ARG A 778 -32.50 -14.44 0.50
N ASP A 779 -31.65 -15.47 0.43
CA ASP A 779 -31.21 -16.27 1.56
C ASP A 779 -29.67 -16.37 1.56
N VAL A 780 -29.04 -16.01 2.69
CA VAL A 780 -27.57 -16.01 2.87
C VAL A 780 -27.18 -16.88 4.05
N LEU A 781 -26.27 -17.83 3.82
CA LEU A 781 -25.75 -18.74 4.83
C LEU A 781 -24.26 -18.46 4.99
N ILE A 782 -23.83 -18.17 6.21
CA ILE A 782 -22.42 -17.83 6.52
C ILE A 782 -21.81 -18.91 7.38
N VAL A 783 -20.69 -19.47 6.96
CA VAL A 783 -19.91 -20.45 7.72
C VAL A 783 -18.49 -19.92 7.88
N THR A 784 -18.07 -19.58 9.10
CA THR A 784 -16.73 -19.00 9.31
C THR A 784 -16.00 -19.56 10.51
N SER A 785 -14.68 -19.68 10.41
CA SER A 785 -13.82 -19.83 11.58
C SER A 785 -13.41 -18.49 12.20
N THR A 786 -12.78 -18.52 13.38
CA THR A 786 -12.13 -17.37 14.04
C THR A 786 -10.62 -17.59 14.15
N PHE A 787 -9.82 -16.54 13.97
CA PHE A 787 -8.36 -16.56 14.12
C PHE A 787 -7.89 -15.78 15.36
N GLY A 788 -6.88 -16.30 16.07
CA GLY A 788 -6.33 -15.68 17.28
C GLY A 788 -7.39 -15.50 18.38
N ASP A 789 -7.32 -14.38 19.10
CA ASP A 789 -8.24 -14.03 20.19
C ASP A 789 -9.57 -13.40 19.71
N GLY A 790 -10.06 -13.70 18.50
CA GLY A 790 -11.38 -13.22 18.03
C GLY A 790 -11.46 -12.68 16.59
N GLY A 791 -10.34 -12.58 15.88
CA GLY A 791 -10.25 -11.92 14.56
C GLY A 791 -10.72 -12.77 13.37
N PRO A 792 -10.84 -12.14 12.17
CA PRO A 792 -11.17 -12.85 10.93
C PRO A 792 -10.05 -13.83 10.51
N PRO A 793 -10.37 -14.96 9.87
CA PRO A 793 -9.42 -15.71 9.06
C PRO A 793 -8.89 -14.87 7.90
N ASP A 794 -7.74 -15.24 7.34
CA ASP A 794 -7.07 -14.46 6.28
C ASP A 794 -8.00 -14.16 5.09
N ASN A 795 -8.85 -15.12 4.68
CA ASN A 795 -9.80 -14.97 3.57
C ASN A 795 -11.20 -14.46 3.96
N GLY A 796 -11.36 -13.93 5.18
CA GLY A 796 -12.54 -13.19 5.61
C GLY A 796 -12.24 -11.74 5.99
N ALA A 797 -10.96 -11.36 6.07
CA ALA A 797 -10.56 -10.02 6.49
C ALA A 797 -11.06 -8.94 5.50
N GLY A 798 -10.93 -9.18 4.19
CA GLY A 798 -11.41 -8.26 3.17
C GLY A 798 -12.94 -8.13 3.14
N PHE A 799 -13.66 -9.24 3.34
CA PHE A 799 -15.12 -9.25 3.46
C PHE A 799 -15.60 -8.49 4.68
N TRP A 800 -14.94 -8.65 5.82
CA TRP A 800 -15.24 -7.91 7.04
C TRP A 800 -15.09 -6.41 6.85
N ASP A 801 -13.96 -5.99 6.24
CA ASP A 801 -13.69 -4.59 5.95
C ASP A 801 -14.75 -3.99 5.03
N ARG A 802 -15.21 -4.75 4.02
CA ARG A 802 -16.32 -4.33 3.14
C ARG A 802 -17.66 -4.27 3.88
N LEU A 803 -18.03 -5.31 4.61
CA LEU A 803 -19.32 -5.39 5.32
C LEU A 803 -19.41 -4.35 6.45
N GLY A 804 -18.29 -4.03 7.09
CA GLY A 804 -18.15 -3.00 8.12
C GLY A 804 -18.11 -1.57 7.60
N ALA A 805 -17.96 -1.37 6.28
CA ALA A 805 -17.88 -0.05 5.69
C ALA A 805 -19.22 0.73 5.82
N PRO A 806 -19.19 2.06 5.95
CA PRO A 806 -20.41 2.88 6.06
C PRO A 806 -21.35 2.77 4.85
N ASP A 807 -20.82 2.39 3.67
CA ASP A 807 -21.54 2.22 2.41
C ASP A 807 -21.95 0.76 2.13
N ALA A 808 -21.85 -0.14 3.12
CA ALA A 808 -22.40 -1.46 3.00
C ALA A 808 -23.92 -1.38 2.70
N PRO A 809 -24.43 -2.08 1.68
CA PRO A 809 -25.81 -1.97 1.27
C PRO A 809 -26.75 -2.39 2.39
N ALA A 810 -27.92 -1.75 2.47
CA ALA A 810 -29.02 -2.28 3.25
C ALA A 810 -29.36 -3.69 2.74
N LEU A 811 -29.56 -4.60 3.67
CA LEU A 811 -29.87 -6.00 3.42
C LEU A 811 -31.36 -6.26 3.69
N ASP A 812 -32.20 -5.25 3.47
CA ASP A 812 -33.64 -5.34 3.63
C ASP A 812 -34.22 -6.43 2.71
N GLY A 813 -34.88 -7.42 3.30
CA GLY A 813 -35.41 -8.57 2.56
C GLY A 813 -34.44 -9.74 2.40
N VAL A 814 -33.18 -9.60 2.81
CA VAL A 814 -32.24 -10.72 2.95
C VAL A 814 -32.57 -11.45 4.24
N ARG A 815 -32.72 -12.79 4.17
CA ARG A 815 -32.75 -13.65 5.33
C ARG A 815 -31.38 -14.31 5.51
N TYR A 816 -30.85 -14.38 6.73
CA TYR A 816 -29.51 -14.92 6.93
C TYR A 816 -29.38 -15.86 8.14
N ALA A 817 -28.44 -16.79 8.07
CA ALA A 817 -28.02 -17.62 9.20
C ALA A 817 -26.49 -17.68 9.26
N VAL A 818 -25.92 -17.62 10.47
CA VAL A 818 -24.47 -17.65 10.70
C VAL A 818 -24.09 -18.85 11.56
N LEU A 819 -23.14 -19.64 11.09
CA LEU A 819 -22.44 -20.67 11.86
C LEU A 819 -21.00 -20.21 12.13
N GLY A 820 -20.71 -19.94 13.41
CA GLY A 820 -19.37 -19.71 13.91
C GLY A 820 -18.70 -21.00 14.35
N ILE A 821 -17.48 -21.22 13.85
CA ILE A 821 -16.66 -22.38 14.16
C ILE A 821 -15.40 -21.90 14.92
N GLY A 822 -15.38 -22.07 16.23
CA GLY A 822 -14.30 -21.55 17.10
C GLY A 822 -13.54 -22.64 17.87
N ASP A 823 -12.61 -22.20 18.72
CA ASP A 823 -12.00 -23.02 19.78
C ASP A 823 -12.22 -22.27 21.11
N ARG A 824 -12.91 -22.92 22.06
CA ARG A 824 -13.31 -22.32 23.35
C ARG A 824 -12.13 -22.01 24.27
N SER A 825 -10.92 -22.42 23.91
CA SER A 825 -9.71 -22.05 24.64
C SER A 825 -9.24 -20.61 24.38
N TYR A 826 -9.70 -19.97 23.30
CA TYR A 826 -9.42 -18.57 23.01
C TYR A 826 -10.34 -17.63 23.78
N ALA A 827 -9.88 -16.40 24.03
CA ALA A 827 -10.59 -15.43 24.86
C ALA A 827 -11.94 -14.98 24.26
N ASP A 828 -12.04 -14.88 22.93
CA ASP A 828 -13.26 -14.50 22.21
C ASP A 828 -13.73 -15.63 21.27
N PHE A 829 -14.34 -16.66 21.87
CA PHE A 829 -14.90 -17.80 21.16
C PHE A 829 -15.89 -17.35 20.06
N CYS A 830 -15.65 -17.74 18.80
CA CYS A 830 -16.45 -17.34 17.64
C CYS A 830 -16.58 -15.81 17.44
N GLY A 831 -15.62 -15.01 17.92
CA GLY A 831 -15.66 -13.54 17.89
C GLY A 831 -16.00 -12.94 16.53
N TYR A 832 -15.36 -13.46 15.49
CA TYR A 832 -15.62 -13.04 14.12
C TYR A 832 -17.06 -13.34 13.63
N ALA A 833 -17.60 -14.53 13.92
CA ALA A 833 -18.98 -14.88 13.57
C ALA A 833 -20.00 -14.01 14.31
N LYS A 834 -19.74 -13.66 15.59
CA LYS A 834 -20.55 -12.72 16.37
C LYS A 834 -20.55 -11.33 15.74
N SER A 835 -19.40 -10.89 15.25
CA SER A 835 -19.22 -9.60 14.60
C SER A 835 -20.00 -9.54 13.28
N ILE A 836 -19.96 -10.61 12.47
CA ILE A 836 -20.76 -10.72 11.25
C ILE A 836 -22.26 -10.74 11.56
N ASP A 837 -22.73 -11.57 12.49
CA ASP A 837 -24.16 -11.64 12.84
C ASP A 837 -24.69 -10.28 13.30
N GLY A 838 -23.95 -9.59 14.16
CA GLY A 838 -24.31 -8.25 14.61
C GLY A 838 -24.36 -7.24 13.46
N ARG A 839 -23.41 -7.32 12.52
CA ARG A 839 -23.33 -6.40 11.38
C ARG A 839 -24.44 -6.64 10.36
N LEU A 840 -24.77 -7.90 10.03
CA LEU A 840 -25.86 -8.21 9.11
C LEU A 840 -27.21 -7.72 9.65
N ALA A 841 -27.49 -7.94 10.94
CA ALA A 841 -28.68 -7.41 11.59
C ALA A 841 -28.71 -5.86 11.58
N ALA A 842 -27.58 -5.21 11.83
CA ALA A 842 -27.46 -3.75 11.79
C ALA A 842 -27.69 -3.17 10.37
N LEU A 843 -27.49 -3.98 9.33
CA LEU A 843 -27.74 -3.61 7.94
C LEU A 843 -29.18 -3.93 7.47
N GLY A 844 -30.07 -4.38 8.34
CA GLY A 844 -31.48 -4.64 7.99
C GLY A 844 -31.80 -6.07 7.56
N ALA A 845 -30.81 -6.97 7.53
CA ALA A 845 -31.04 -8.38 7.26
C ALA A 845 -31.88 -9.02 8.38
N SER A 846 -32.80 -9.89 8.00
CA SER A 846 -33.63 -10.65 8.94
C SER A 846 -33.01 -12.00 9.24
N LYS A 847 -33.04 -12.45 10.50
CA LYS A 847 -32.50 -13.77 10.85
C LYS A 847 -33.40 -14.88 10.29
N LEU A 848 -32.82 -15.75 9.47
CA LEU A 848 -33.41 -17.03 9.07
C LEU A 848 -33.36 -18.02 10.25
N LEU A 849 -32.23 -18.03 10.96
CA LEU A 849 -32.00 -18.77 12.20
C LEU A 849 -31.12 -17.92 13.12
N ASP A 850 -31.20 -18.18 14.43
CA ASP A 850 -30.23 -17.61 15.36
C ASP A 850 -28.81 -18.12 15.04
N ARG A 851 -27.82 -17.24 15.27
CA ARG A 851 -26.40 -17.59 15.12
C ARG A 851 -26.09 -18.82 15.98
N ALA A 852 -25.56 -19.86 15.34
CA ALA A 852 -25.01 -21.01 16.03
C ALA A 852 -23.50 -20.83 16.22
N GLU A 853 -23.01 -21.26 17.37
CA GLU A 853 -21.59 -21.25 17.73
C GLU A 853 -21.21 -22.67 18.14
N CYS A 854 -20.21 -23.24 17.48
CA CYS A 854 -19.76 -24.59 17.75
C CYS A 854 -18.24 -24.64 17.78
N GLU A 855 -17.69 -25.61 18.49
CA GLU A 855 -16.27 -25.91 18.34
C GLU A 855 -16.04 -26.58 16.99
N ALA A 856 -14.85 -26.42 16.41
CA ALA A 856 -14.45 -27.04 15.15
C ALA A 856 -14.60 -28.59 15.09
N TYR A 857 -14.99 -29.21 16.20
CA TYR A 857 -15.02 -30.65 16.44
C TYR A 857 -16.38 -31.13 16.96
N ASP A 858 -17.40 -30.26 16.97
CA ASP A 858 -18.74 -30.56 17.49
C ASP A 858 -19.69 -30.79 16.30
N ASN A 859 -19.67 -32.02 15.76
CA ASN A 859 -20.41 -32.37 14.55
C ASN A 859 -21.93 -32.36 14.79
N GLY A 860 -22.40 -32.58 16.03
CA GLY A 860 -23.81 -32.55 16.38
C GLY A 860 -24.44 -31.17 16.14
N PRO A 861 -23.94 -30.09 16.77
CA PRO A 861 -24.43 -28.73 16.52
C PRO A 861 -24.32 -28.28 15.06
N MET A 862 -23.24 -28.65 14.37
CA MET A 862 -23.08 -28.36 12.94
C MET A 862 -24.15 -29.06 12.08
N SER A 863 -24.39 -30.35 12.34
CA SER A 863 -25.39 -31.15 11.61
C SER A 863 -26.80 -30.67 11.91
N LYS A 864 -27.10 -30.41 13.19
CA LYS A 864 -28.38 -29.83 13.61
C LYS A 864 -28.61 -28.46 12.96
N TRP A 865 -27.61 -27.59 12.93
CA TRP A 865 -27.73 -26.31 12.25
C TRP A 865 -27.97 -26.47 10.74
N ALA A 866 -27.32 -27.45 10.09
CA ALA A 866 -27.61 -27.77 8.69
C ALA A 866 -29.03 -28.32 8.48
N ASP A 867 -29.55 -29.12 9.41
CA ASP A 867 -30.93 -29.62 9.42
C ASP A 867 -31.91 -28.44 9.56
N ASP A 868 -31.70 -27.59 10.56
CA ASP A 868 -32.52 -26.40 10.82
C ASP A 868 -32.50 -25.43 9.62
N VAL A 869 -31.36 -25.26 8.94
CA VAL A 869 -31.24 -24.45 7.72
C VAL A 869 -32.03 -25.06 6.57
N ALA A 870 -31.91 -26.38 6.36
CA ALA A 870 -32.64 -27.07 5.29
C ALA A 870 -34.17 -26.98 5.49
N ASP A 871 -34.62 -27.17 6.74
CA ASP A 871 -36.02 -27.05 7.13
C ASP A 871 -36.53 -25.60 6.96
N ALA A 872 -35.75 -24.61 7.37
CA ALA A 872 -36.10 -23.19 7.23
C ALA A 872 -36.17 -22.71 5.77
N LEU A 873 -35.44 -23.38 4.87
CA LEU A 873 -35.46 -23.12 3.43
C LEU A 873 -36.49 -23.98 2.67
N GLY A 874 -37.18 -24.92 3.34
CA GLY A 874 -38.19 -25.78 2.72
C GLY A 874 -37.61 -26.82 1.76
N VAL A 875 -36.33 -27.18 1.93
CA VAL A 875 -35.65 -28.16 1.08
C VAL A 875 -35.98 -29.57 1.59
N VAL A 876 -36.78 -30.33 0.84
CA VAL A 876 -37.06 -31.75 1.16
C VAL A 876 -35.76 -32.53 0.93
N GLY A 877 -35.07 -32.87 2.02
CA GLY A 877 -33.70 -33.38 1.99
C GLY A 877 -33.50 -34.58 1.05
N LEU A 878 -32.57 -34.45 0.10
CA LEU A 878 -31.85 -35.62 -0.40
C LEU A 878 -31.15 -36.24 0.82
N PRO A 879 -31.30 -37.56 1.07
CA PRO A 879 -30.54 -38.19 2.14
C PRO A 879 -29.05 -37.96 1.88
N ASN A 880 -28.28 -37.65 2.93
CA ASN A 880 -26.81 -37.58 2.94
C ASN A 880 -26.24 -38.87 2.31
N THR A 881 -26.12 -38.91 0.98
CA THR A 881 -25.70 -40.08 0.20
C THR A 881 -24.82 -39.62 -0.95
N VAL A 882 -23.90 -38.70 -0.65
CA VAL A 882 -22.59 -38.73 -1.30
C VAL A 882 -21.73 -39.52 -0.34
N ALA A 883 -21.17 -40.64 -0.77
CA ALA A 883 -20.18 -41.34 0.03
C ALA A 883 -19.10 -40.33 0.41
N ASP A 884 -18.96 -40.03 1.71
CA ASP A 884 -17.84 -39.24 2.20
C ASP A 884 -16.57 -39.91 1.69
N GLU A 885 -15.67 -39.16 1.07
CA GLU A 885 -14.36 -39.69 0.75
C GLU A 885 -13.71 -40.10 2.08
N PRO A 886 -13.38 -41.39 2.29
CA PRO A 886 -12.72 -41.82 3.50
C PRO A 886 -11.36 -41.13 3.60
N PHE A 887 -10.84 -41.01 4.82
CA PHE A 887 -9.55 -40.35 5.15
C PHE A 887 -9.65 -38.83 5.34
N THR A 888 -10.86 -38.33 5.51
CA THR A 888 -11.12 -36.95 5.92
C THR A 888 -11.40 -36.89 7.42
N ARG A 889 -11.37 -35.69 8.00
CA ARG A 889 -11.66 -35.49 9.42
C ARG A 889 -13.05 -35.98 9.83
N ALA A 890 -14.04 -35.78 8.96
CA ALA A 890 -15.43 -36.14 9.21
C ALA A 890 -15.66 -37.65 9.12
N ASP A 891 -14.92 -38.32 8.22
CA ASP A 891 -14.91 -39.77 8.07
C ASP A 891 -13.47 -40.32 8.23
N PRO A 892 -12.95 -40.36 9.47
CA PRO A 892 -11.59 -40.82 9.72
C PRO A 892 -11.50 -42.32 9.47
N VAL A 893 -10.43 -42.71 8.79
CA VAL A 893 -10.09 -44.12 8.60
C VAL A 893 -9.70 -44.74 9.93
N LEU A 894 -10.26 -45.90 10.24
CA LEU A 894 -9.87 -46.70 11.40
C LEU A 894 -8.61 -47.52 11.07
N ALA A 895 -7.46 -46.85 11.03
CA ALA A 895 -6.19 -47.47 10.65
C ALA A 895 -5.58 -48.25 11.82
N LYS A 896 -5.04 -49.43 11.54
CA LYS A 896 -4.30 -50.21 12.54
C LYS A 896 -2.94 -49.58 12.79
N LEU A 897 -2.59 -49.37 14.06
CA LEU A 897 -1.22 -48.99 14.45
C LEU A 897 -0.29 -50.20 14.26
N CYS A 898 0.29 -50.33 13.07
CA CYS A 898 1.16 -51.45 12.69
C CYS A 898 2.61 -51.26 13.11
N ARG A 899 3.04 -50.02 13.45
CA ARG A 899 4.37 -49.71 13.97
C ARG A 899 4.30 -48.85 15.23
N ASN A 900 5.10 -49.22 16.24
CA ASN A 900 5.32 -48.47 17.47
C ASN A 900 6.76 -48.74 17.95
N SER A 901 7.72 -48.04 17.37
CA SER A 901 9.15 -48.26 17.60
C SER A 901 9.76 -47.11 18.38
N VAL A 902 10.53 -47.40 19.43
CA VAL A 902 11.22 -46.36 20.20
C VAL A 902 12.48 -45.92 19.46
N LEU A 903 12.62 -44.61 19.22
CA LEU A 903 13.77 -44.00 18.55
C LEU A 903 14.83 -43.47 19.53
N THR A 904 14.49 -43.38 20.81
CA THR A 904 15.37 -42.93 21.90
C THR A 904 15.91 -44.09 22.72
N ALA A 905 17.08 -43.91 23.33
CA ALA A 905 17.63 -44.90 24.26
C ALA A 905 16.73 -45.09 25.51
N PRO A 906 16.71 -46.27 26.17
CA PRO A 906 15.84 -46.55 27.32
C PRO A 906 15.95 -45.59 28.51
N MET A 907 17.10 -44.93 28.67
CA MET A 907 17.35 -43.96 29.75
C MET A 907 17.23 -42.49 29.32
N ALA A 908 16.77 -42.23 28.09
CA ALA A 908 16.66 -40.89 27.59
C ALA A 908 15.65 -40.05 28.39
N ALA A 909 15.97 -38.77 28.61
CA ALA A 909 15.09 -37.85 29.33
C ALA A 909 13.73 -37.61 28.63
N LYS A 910 13.69 -37.86 27.32
CA LYS A 910 12.47 -37.84 26.49
C LYS A 910 12.35 -39.16 25.78
N GLU A 911 11.12 -39.65 25.71
CA GLU A 911 10.75 -40.79 24.88
C GLU A 911 10.26 -40.27 23.52
N VAL A 912 10.90 -40.68 22.43
CA VAL A 912 10.43 -40.38 21.07
C VAL A 912 10.24 -41.69 20.34
N ARG A 913 9.10 -41.82 19.65
CA ARG A 913 8.71 -43.03 18.94
C ARG A 913 8.36 -42.74 17.48
N GLN A 914 8.55 -43.74 16.64
CA GLN A 914 7.97 -43.82 15.33
C GLN A 914 6.68 -44.63 15.40
N PHE A 915 5.59 -44.01 14.97
CA PHE A 915 4.30 -44.67 14.82
C PHE A 915 4.01 -44.89 13.34
N GLY A 916 3.31 -45.96 13.00
CA GLY A 916 2.94 -46.28 11.62
C GLY A 916 1.53 -46.84 11.55
N PHE A 917 0.75 -46.30 10.62
CA PHE A 917 -0.65 -46.64 10.42
C PHE A 917 -0.80 -47.34 9.07
N ASP A 918 -1.36 -48.55 9.09
CA ASP A 918 -1.64 -49.32 7.89
C ASP A 918 -2.86 -48.72 7.18
N ILE A 919 -2.65 -48.28 5.93
CA ILE A 919 -3.69 -47.67 5.10
C ILE A 919 -4.08 -48.54 3.88
N SER A 920 -3.52 -49.74 3.76
CA SER A 920 -3.66 -50.59 2.56
C SER A 920 -5.10 -50.98 2.23
N GLU A 921 -5.95 -51.15 3.24
CA GLU A 921 -7.33 -51.63 3.08
C GLU A 921 -8.33 -50.53 2.69
N PHE A 922 -7.92 -49.26 2.66
CA PHE A 922 -8.85 -48.13 2.53
C PHE A 922 -8.85 -47.46 1.15
N GLY A 923 -7.90 -47.78 0.28
CA GLY A 923 -7.81 -47.17 -1.06
C GLY A 923 -7.51 -45.67 -1.03
N VAL A 924 -6.84 -45.19 0.03
CA VAL A 924 -6.56 -43.77 0.29
C VAL A 924 -5.10 -43.44 0.00
N ASP A 925 -4.82 -42.19 -0.38
CA ASP A 925 -3.48 -41.71 -0.71
C ASP A 925 -3.01 -40.58 0.22
N TYR A 926 -1.70 -40.35 0.26
CA TYR A 926 -1.08 -39.19 0.90
C TYR A 926 0.13 -38.72 0.11
N SER A 927 0.61 -37.52 0.38
CA SER A 927 1.82 -36.98 -0.23
C SER A 927 2.78 -36.46 0.84
N VAL A 928 4.09 -36.39 0.53
CA VAL A 928 5.09 -35.91 1.50
C VAL A 928 4.88 -34.45 1.88
N GLY A 929 4.87 -34.16 3.18
CA GLY A 929 4.56 -32.84 3.73
C GLY A 929 3.11 -32.65 4.18
N ASP A 930 2.23 -33.63 3.92
CA ASP A 930 0.93 -33.72 4.58
C ASP A 930 1.10 -34.03 6.08
N SER A 931 0.05 -33.78 6.85
CA SER A 931 -0.05 -34.15 8.26
C SER A 931 -1.13 -35.21 8.47
N LEU A 932 -0.94 -36.09 9.45
CA LEU A 932 -1.94 -37.04 9.88
C LEU A 932 -2.60 -36.54 11.17
N GLY A 933 -3.91 -36.36 11.12
CA GLY A 933 -4.73 -36.11 12.30
C GLY A 933 -5.03 -37.41 13.03
N VAL A 934 -4.72 -37.47 14.32
CA VAL A 934 -4.93 -38.65 15.17
C VAL A 934 -5.95 -38.35 16.25
N CYS A 935 -6.99 -39.17 16.34
CA CYS A 935 -8.04 -39.07 17.35
C CYS A 935 -7.65 -39.86 18.62
N GLY A 936 -6.97 -39.21 19.56
CA GLY A 936 -6.65 -39.79 20.86
C GLY A 936 -7.83 -39.75 21.85
N THR A 937 -7.77 -40.56 22.91
CA THR A 937 -8.78 -40.60 24.00
C THR A 937 -8.12 -40.37 25.36
N ASN A 938 -8.87 -39.92 26.36
CA ASN A 938 -8.37 -39.83 27.75
C ASN A 938 -8.07 -41.22 28.33
N GLY A 939 -7.10 -41.28 29.25
CA GLY A 939 -6.78 -42.50 29.99
C GLY A 939 -7.89 -42.86 30.98
N ARG A 940 -8.15 -44.15 31.18
CA ARG A 940 -9.17 -44.63 32.13
C ARG A 940 -8.86 -44.13 33.56
N ASP A 941 -7.60 -44.18 33.94
CA ASP A 941 -7.07 -43.66 35.20
C ASP A 941 -7.31 -42.16 35.39
N VAL A 942 -7.16 -41.37 34.31
CA VAL A 942 -7.43 -39.92 34.31
C VAL A 942 -8.93 -39.65 34.48
N VAL A 943 -9.79 -40.39 33.78
CA VAL A 943 -11.25 -40.28 33.89
C VAL A 943 -11.72 -40.69 35.28
N ASP A 944 -11.19 -41.78 35.84
CA ASP A 944 -11.50 -42.22 37.19
C ASP A 944 -11.09 -41.18 38.24
N ALA A 945 -9.91 -40.60 38.10
CA ALA A 945 -9.43 -39.52 38.97
C ALA A 945 -10.31 -38.27 38.86
N TRP A 946 -10.75 -37.91 37.65
CA TRP A 946 -11.65 -36.78 37.42
C TRP A 946 -13.03 -36.99 38.07
N LEU A 947 -13.64 -38.16 37.87
CA LEU A 947 -14.92 -38.52 38.47
C LEU A 947 -14.82 -38.50 40.00
N ALA A 948 -13.72 -39.01 40.58
CA ALA A 948 -13.48 -38.94 42.01
C ALA A 948 -13.31 -37.50 42.52
N ALA A 949 -12.54 -36.67 41.81
CA ALA A 949 -12.28 -35.28 42.17
C ALA A 949 -13.56 -34.41 42.11
N THR A 950 -14.40 -34.64 41.11
CA THR A 950 -15.68 -33.90 40.92
C THR A 950 -16.84 -34.49 41.71
N GLY A 951 -16.79 -35.79 42.05
CA GLY A 951 -17.83 -36.49 42.82
C GLY A 951 -19.00 -36.97 41.98
N LEU A 952 -18.79 -37.02 40.67
CA LEU A 952 -19.77 -37.50 39.70
C LEU A 952 -19.70 -39.02 39.57
N HIS A 953 -20.82 -39.64 39.25
CA HIS A 953 -20.93 -41.06 38.95
C HIS A 953 -20.79 -41.28 37.43
N GLY A 954 -19.90 -42.19 37.04
CA GLY A 954 -19.61 -42.44 35.62
C GLY A 954 -20.79 -42.95 34.78
N GLU A 955 -21.79 -43.58 35.42
CA GLU A 955 -22.99 -44.14 34.79
C GLU A 955 -24.08 -43.09 34.52
N GLU A 956 -23.90 -41.85 34.97
CA GLU A 956 -24.85 -40.77 34.69
C GLU A 956 -24.97 -40.55 33.19
N SER A 957 -26.20 -40.53 32.67
CA SER A 957 -26.47 -40.34 31.25
C SER A 957 -26.25 -38.87 30.86
N VAL A 958 -25.46 -38.65 29.82
CA VAL A 958 -25.18 -37.33 29.25
C VAL A 958 -25.43 -37.35 27.76
N GLU A 959 -25.97 -36.27 27.23
CA GLU A 959 -26.17 -36.10 25.80
C GLU A 959 -24.94 -35.43 25.19
N VAL A 960 -24.36 -36.06 24.18
CA VAL A 960 -23.20 -35.55 23.46
C VAL A 960 -23.39 -35.80 21.97
N ASP A 961 -23.38 -34.74 21.16
CA ASP A 961 -23.66 -34.79 19.72
C ASP A 961 -25.03 -35.45 19.39
N GLY A 962 -26.07 -35.18 20.20
CA GLY A 962 -27.40 -35.77 20.03
C GLY A 962 -27.52 -37.24 20.41
N MET A 963 -26.46 -37.84 20.98
CA MET A 963 -26.45 -39.23 21.45
C MET A 963 -26.29 -39.30 22.97
N HIS A 964 -27.18 -40.05 23.62
CA HIS A 964 -27.01 -40.41 25.03
C HIS A 964 -25.87 -41.41 25.21
N ARG A 965 -24.95 -41.10 26.11
CA ARG A 965 -23.84 -41.98 26.53
C ARG A 965 -23.58 -41.82 28.02
N SER A 966 -22.84 -42.77 28.60
CA SER A 966 -22.40 -42.61 29.99
C SER A 966 -21.45 -41.41 30.11
N LEU A 967 -21.47 -40.71 31.25
CA LEU A 967 -20.55 -39.63 31.54
C LEU A 967 -19.10 -40.11 31.40
N ARG A 968 -18.82 -41.34 31.81
CA ARG A 968 -17.51 -41.98 31.61
C ARG A 968 -17.10 -42.02 30.14
N ASP A 969 -17.98 -42.44 29.24
CA ASP A 969 -17.68 -42.51 27.80
C ASP A 969 -17.49 -41.11 27.21
N ALA A 970 -18.30 -40.14 27.65
CA ALA A 970 -18.14 -38.74 27.25
C ALA A 970 -16.81 -38.15 27.71
N LEU A 971 -16.41 -38.36 28.96
CA LEU A 971 -15.11 -37.92 29.48
C LEU A 971 -13.94 -38.69 28.85
N THR A 972 -14.16 -39.92 28.37
CA THR A 972 -13.12 -40.70 27.71
C THR A 972 -12.85 -40.22 26.29
N GLY A 973 -13.90 -40.01 25.49
CA GLY A 973 -13.77 -39.77 24.05
C GLY A 973 -14.18 -38.39 23.54
N CYS A 974 -14.92 -37.60 24.32
CA CYS A 974 -15.55 -36.37 23.82
C CYS A 974 -14.98 -35.07 24.40
N TYR A 975 -14.53 -35.08 25.67
CA TYR A 975 -14.08 -33.87 26.37
C TYR A 975 -12.59 -33.94 26.75
N ASP A 976 -11.83 -32.85 26.60
CA ASP A 976 -10.46 -32.74 27.10
C ASP A 976 -10.45 -32.27 28.56
N ILE A 977 -10.38 -33.24 29.48
CA ILE A 977 -10.28 -33.00 30.93
C ILE A 977 -8.86 -32.65 31.40
N CYS A 978 -7.88 -32.69 30.51
CA CYS A 978 -6.49 -32.34 30.81
C CYS A 978 -6.18 -30.88 30.43
N ARG A 979 -6.87 -30.29 29.45
CA ARG A 979 -6.62 -28.91 29.02
C ARG A 979 -7.06 -27.90 30.07
N VAL A 980 -6.20 -26.93 30.35
CA VAL A 980 -6.54 -25.79 31.22
C VAL A 980 -7.01 -24.64 30.33
N THR A 981 -8.26 -24.20 30.52
CA THR A 981 -8.87 -23.10 29.77
C THR A 981 -9.26 -21.95 30.72
N PRO A 982 -9.40 -20.71 30.22
CA PRO A 982 -9.90 -19.60 31.03
C PRO A 982 -11.27 -19.89 31.65
N ASP A 983 -12.16 -20.58 30.93
CA ASP A 983 -13.49 -20.91 31.43
C ASP A 983 -13.45 -22.00 32.51
N LEU A 984 -12.56 -22.99 32.40
CA LEU A 984 -12.31 -23.93 33.49
C LEU A 984 -11.78 -23.21 34.73
N LEU A 985 -10.84 -22.28 34.57
CA LEU A 985 -10.29 -21.49 35.68
C LEU A 985 -11.38 -20.62 36.35
N ARG A 986 -12.22 -19.99 35.54
CA ARG A 986 -13.33 -19.15 36.02
C ARG A 986 -14.39 -19.98 36.74
N PHE A 987 -14.81 -21.09 36.14
CA PHE A 987 -15.75 -22.01 36.74
C PHE A 987 -15.25 -22.55 38.07
N VAL A 988 -13.96 -22.94 38.13
CA VAL A 988 -13.35 -23.38 39.38
C VAL A 988 -13.31 -22.25 40.40
N ALA A 989 -12.94 -21.03 40.01
CA ALA A 989 -12.90 -19.87 40.91
C ALA A 989 -14.30 -19.51 41.46
N GLU A 990 -15.35 -19.61 40.64
CA GLU A 990 -16.74 -19.29 41.02
C GLU A 990 -17.37 -20.34 41.93
N ASN A 991 -16.97 -21.61 41.78
CA ASN A 991 -17.60 -22.75 42.47
C ASN A 991 -16.69 -23.37 43.54
N CYS A 992 -15.50 -22.81 43.80
CA CYS A 992 -14.64 -23.21 44.92
C CYS A 992 -15.06 -22.48 46.21
N ALA A 993 -14.97 -23.18 47.33
CA ALA A 993 -15.27 -22.61 48.65
C ALA A 993 -14.23 -21.57 49.13
N ASP A 994 -12.97 -21.65 48.65
CA ASP A 994 -11.89 -20.72 49.02
C ASP A 994 -11.88 -19.47 48.12
N ARG A 995 -12.62 -18.45 48.56
CA ARG A 995 -12.70 -17.15 47.88
C ARG A 995 -11.35 -16.41 47.74
N ARG A 996 -10.35 -16.71 48.57
CA ARG A 996 -9.02 -16.08 48.48
C ARG A 996 -8.18 -16.72 47.37
N ALA A 997 -8.33 -18.03 47.17
CA ALA A 997 -7.68 -18.74 46.08
C ALA A 997 -8.35 -18.48 44.71
N ALA A 998 -9.69 -18.31 44.69
CA ALA A 998 -10.45 -17.88 43.50
C ALA A 998 -9.91 -16.58 42.88
N LYS A 999 -9.54 -15.60 43.70
CA LYS A 999 -8.97 -14.31 43.24
C LYS A 999 -7.60 -14.47 42.56
N ALA A 1000 -6.84 -15.51 42.90
CA ALA A 1000 -5.53 -15.78 42.29
C ALA A 1000 -5.64 -16.50 40.93
N LEU A 1001 -6.72 -17.24 40.68
CA LEU A 1001 -7.00 -17.92 39.41
C LEU A 1001 -7.51 -16.95 38.32
N LEU A 1002 -8.15 -15.85 38.72
CA LEU A 1002 -8.82 -14.89 37.83
C LEU A 1002 -7.95 -13.68 37.43
N ALA A 1003 -6.77 -13.48 38.03
CA ALA A 1003 -5.91 -12.34 37.75
C ALA A 1003 -4.88 -12.67 36.65
N PRO A 1004 -5.02 -12.16 35.40
CA PRO A 1004 -4.03 -12.38 34.36
C PRO A 1004 -2.70 -11.76 34.76
N SER A 1005 -1.73 -12.60 35.09
CA SER A 1005 -0.41 -12.19 35.57
C SER A 1005 0.63 -13.28 35.31
N ASP A 1006 1.91 -12.91 35.21
CA ASP A 1006 3.03 -13.87 35.14
C ASP A 1006 3.05 -14.88 36.30
N ARG A 1007 2.41 -14.52 37.41
CA ARG A 1007 2.23 -15.38 38.58
C ARG A 1007 1.32 -16.58 38.28
N LEU A 1008 0.23 -16.40 37.53
CA LEU A 1008 -0.66 -17.49 37.11
C LEU A 1008 0.06 -18.44 36.15
N LYS A 1009 0.79 -17.91 35.17
CA LYS A 1009 1.62 -18.72 34.24
C LYS A 1009 2.64 -19.59 34.99
N LYS A 1010 3.33 -19.03 35.98
CA LYS A 1010 4.27 -19.78 36.84
C LYS A 1010 3.57 -20.83 37.71
N TRP A 1011 2.37 -20.55 38.19
CA TRP A 1011 1.61 -21.49 39.01
C TRP A 1011 1.05 -22.68 38.21
N LEU A 1012 0.63 -22.44 36.96
CA LEU A 1012 0.14 -23.46 36.03
C LEU A 1012 1.25 -24.38 35.48
N ALA A 1013 2.51 -24.00 35.60
CA ALA A 1013 3.63 -24.80 35.11
C ALA A 1013 3.64 -26.20 35.77
N GLY A 1014 3.50 -27.24 34.95
CA GLY A 1014 3.45 -28.64 35.41
C GLY A 1014 2.09 -29.09 35.95
N ARG A 1015 1.01 -28.34 35.68
CA ARG A 1015 -0.38 -28.69 36.05
C ARG A 1015 -1.25 -28.86 34.81
N ASN A 1016 -2.17 -29.81 34.86
CA ASN A 1016 -3.27 -29.96 33.89
C ASN A 1016 -4.64 -29.68 34.53
N GLY A 1017 -5.72 -29.79 33.76
CA GLY A 1017 -7.09 -29.57 34.23
C GLY A 1017 -7.45 -30.42 35.44
N LEU A 1018 -7.09 -31.71 35.44
CA LEU A 1018 -7.28 -32.61 36.58
C LEU A 1018 -6.57 -32.10 37.85
N ASP A 1019 -5.32 -31.64 37.75
CA ASP A 1019 -4.58 -31.12 38.91
C ASP A 1019 -5.27 -29.89 39.54
N ILE A 1020 -5.97 -29.10 38.74
CA ILE A 1020 -6.72 -27.92 39.20
C ILE A 1020 -7.99 -28.38 39.93
N VAL A 1021 -8.77 -29.27 39.32
CA VAL A 1021 -10.00 -29.77 39.94
C VAL A 1021 -9.73 -30.55 41.22
N GLU A 1022 -8.67 -31.36 41.25
CA GLU A 1022 -8.21 -32.05 42.46
C GLU A 1022 -7.73 -31.09 43.56
N GLU A 1023 -7.29 -29.88 43.25
CA GLU A 1023 -6.81 -28.90 44.24
C GLU A 1023 -7.95 -28.08 44.85
N PHE A 1024 -8.94 -27.72 44.03
CA PHE A 1024 -10.03 -26.83 44.44
C PHE A 1024 -11.34 -27.54 44.79
N SER A 1025 -11.45 -28.85 44.54
CA SER A 1025 -12.56 -29.72 44.96
C SER A 1025 -13.94 -29.14 44.63
N VAL A 1026 -14.19 -28.89 43.35
CA VAL A 1026 -15.44 -28.29 42.86
C VAL A 1026 -16.51 -29.37 42.67
N ARG A 1027 -17.69 -29.15 43.26
CA ARG A 1027 -18.88 -30.00 43.09
C ARG A 1027 -19.89 -29.27 42.22
N ALA A 1028 -20.30 -29.88 41.11
CA ALA A 1028 -21.33 -29.36 40.21
C ALA A 1028 -21.96 -30.50 39.40
N GLU A 1029 -23.21 -30.32 38.98
CA GLU A 1029 -23.94 -31.27 38.13
C GLU A 1029 -23.20 -31.53 36.79
N PRO A 1030 -23.33 -32.73 36.17
CA PRO A 1030 -22.63 -33.09 34.93
C PRO A 1030 -22.83 -32.09 33.79
N SER A 1031 -24.04 -31.53 33.65
CA SER A 1031 -24.37 -30.56 32.60
C SER A 1031 -23.56 -29.26 32.73
N ARG A 1032 -23.22 -28.83 33.95
CA ARG A 1032 -22.36 -27.65 34.17
C ARG A 1032 -20.93 -27.92 33.74
N TRP A 1033 -20.44 -29.15 33.94
CA TRP A 1033 -19.11 -29.55 33.47
C TRP A 1033 -19.06 -29.66 31.94
N GLN A 1034 -20.11 -30.18 31.29
CA GLN A 1034 -20.21 -30.21 29.82
C GLN A 1034 -20.10 -28.80 29.21
N ASN A 1035 -20.65 -27.79 29.88
CA ASN A 1035 -20.61 -26.41 29.40
C ASN A 1035 -19.22 -25.74 29.50
N VAL A 1036 -18.36 -26.25 30.40
CA VAL A 1036 -17.07 -25.62 30.75
C VAL A 1036 -15.89 -26.37 30.14
N LEU A 1037 -16.01 -27.68 29.99
CA LEU A 1037 -15.01 -28.51 29.34
C LEU A 1037 -15.03 -28.27 27.83
N VAL A 1038 -13.85 -28.32 27.22
CA VAL A 1038 -13.68 -28.20 25.78
C VAL A 1038 -13.66 -29.57 25.14
N ARG A 1039 -14.04 -29.64 23.86
CA ARG A 1039 -14.03 -30.88 23.08
C ARG A 1039 -12.62 -31.45 22.96
N LEU A 1040 -12.53 -32.77 22.99
CA LEU A 1040 -11.28 -33.48 22.75
C LEU A 1040 -10.92 -33.34 21.26
N THR A 1041 -9.79 -32.73 20.99
CA THR A 1041 -9.38 -32.35 19.62
C THR A 1041 -8.38 -33.37 19.06
N PRO A 1042 -8.55 -33.86 17.83
CA PRO A 1042 -7.51 -34.65 17.16
C PRO A 1042 -6.18 -33.90 17.10
N ARG A 1043 -5.07 -34.62 17.25
CA ARG A 1043 -3.72 -34.06 17.17
C ARG A 1043 -3.13 -34.30 15.79
N ASN A 1044 -2.75 -33.22 15.11
CA ASN A 1044 -2.03 -33.29 13.85
C ASN A 1044 -0.53 -33.52 14.09
N TYR A 1045 0.03 -34.42 13.29
CA TYR A 1045 1.45 -34.75 13.27
C TYR A 1045 1.95 -34.75 11.82
N SER A 1046 3.06 -34.07 11.53
CA SER A 1046 3.69 -34.11 10.21
C SER A 1046 4.11 -35.55 9.87
N ILE A 1047 3.81 -35.98 8.65
CA ILE A 1047 4.13 -37.33 8.18
C ILE A 1047 5.63 -37.47 7.93
N SER A 1048 6.22 -38.59 8.36
CA SER A 1048 7.66 -38.89 8.28
C SER A 1048 8.07 -39.96 7.28
N SER A 1049 7.13 -40.38 6.43
CA SER A 1049 7.34 -41.30 5.31
C SER A 1049 6.99 -40.66 3.98
N SER A 1050 7.56 -41.21 2.90
CA SER A 1050 7.10 -41.00 1.53
C SER A 1050 6.16 -42.13 1.09
N PRO A 1051 5.06 -41.84 0.35
CA PRO A 1051 4.21 -42.88 -0.23
C PRO A 1051 4.95 -43.73 -1.27
N LEU A 1052 6.04 -43.21 -1.88
CA LEU A 1052 6.86 -43.98 -2.83
C LEU A 1052 7.74 -45.03 -2.15
N VAL A 1053 8.03 -44.85 -0.86
CA VAL A 1053 8.84 -45.79 -0.05
C VAL A 1053 7.95 -46.64 0.87
N SER A 1054 6.84 -46.07 1.34
CA SER A 1054 5.87 -46.72 2.24
C SER A 1054 4.45 -46.49 1.72
N PRO A 1055 4.06 -47.17 0.62
CA PRO A 1055 2.77 -46.94 -0.05
C PRO A 1055 1.56 -47.42 0.76
N HIS A 1056 1.79 -48.28 1.75
CA HIS A 1056 0.77 -48.90 2.58
C HIS A 1056 0.83 -48.45 4.05
N GLU A 1057 1.78 -47.59 4.40
CA GLU A 1057 2.02 -47.18 5.79
C GLU A 1057 2.27 -45.67 5.86
N VAL A 1058 1.46 -44.95 6.66
CA VAL A 1058 1.73 -43.55 7.02
C VAL A 1058 2.49 -43.52 8.34
N GLN A 1059 3.71 -42.98 8.33
CA GLN A 1059 4.58 -42.94 9.50
C GLN A 1059 4.62 -41.56 10.15
N LEU A 1060 4.70 -41.50 11.48
CA LEU A 1060 4.83 -40.28 12.28
C LEU A 1060 6.06 -40.37 13.19
N THR A 1061 6.64 -39.21 13.53
CA THR A 1061 7.69 -39.08 14.55
C THR A 1061 7.15 -38.27 15.72
N VAL A 1062 6.95 -38.91 16.88
CA VAL A 1062 6.20 -38.31 18.00
C VAL A 1062 6.98 -38.37 19.29
N SER A 1063 7.10 -37.23 19.97
CA SER A 1063 7.59 -37.18 21.36
C SER A 1063 6.45 -37.53 22.31
N VAL A 1064 6.67 -38.59 23.10
CA VAL A 1064 5.70 -39.05 24.10
C VAL A 1064 5.80 -38.16 25.33
N VAL A 1065 4.77 -37.33 25.55
CA VAL A 1065 4.75 -36.38 26.65
C VAL A 1065 4.45 -37.12 27.96
N ARG A 1066 5.42 -37.14 28.87
CA ARG A 1066 5.28 -37.65 30.24
C ARG A 1066 5.94 -36.68 31.21
N TYR A 1067 5.29 -36.39 32.33
CA TYR A 1067 5.85 -35.54 33.38
C TYR A 1067 5.28 -35.92 34.75
N ARG A 1068 5.91 -35.44 35.83
CA ARG A 1068 5.36 -35.58 37.18
C ARG A 1068 4.62 -34.30 37.56
N GLY A 1069 3.36 -34.44 37.94
CA GLY A 1069 2.57 -33.35 38.51
C GLY A 1069 3.09 -32.95 39.89
N ARG A 1070 2.60 -31.83 40.43
CA ARG A 1070 3.11 -31.22 41.66
C ARG A 1070 3.03 -32.12 42.91
N ARG A 1071 2.09 -33.07 42.93
CA ARG A 1071 1.92 -34.07 44.01
C ARG A 1071 2.66 -35.39 43.75
N GLY A 1072 3.53 -35.44 42.73
CA GLY A 1072 4.32 -36.61 42.36
C GLY A 1072 3.63 -37.62 41.43
N ALA A 1073 2.34 -37.44 41.15
CA ALA A 1073 1.57 -38.26 40.21
C ALA A 1073 2.15 -38.15 38.79
N LEU A 1074 2.20 -39.28 38.07
CA LEU A 1074 2.58 -39.28 36.66
C LEU A 1074 1.43 -38.71 35.83
N ARG A 1075 1.77 -37.80 34.91
CA ARG A 1075 0.88 -37.18 33.94
C ARG A 1075 1.46 -37.37 32.54
N GLY A 1076 0.62 -37.28 31.53
CA GLY A 1076 1.08 -37.36 30.15
C GLY A 1076 0.13 -36.66 29.19
N GLY A 1077 0.62 -36.42 27.96
CA GLY A 1077 -0.20 -35.86 26.89
C GLY A 1077 -1.22 -36.88 26.40
N VAL A 1078 -2.45 -36.42 26.13
CA VAL A 1078 -3.59 -37.30 25.82
C VAL A 1078 -3.31 -38.19 24.60
N CYS A 1079 -3.01 -37.59 23.44
CA CYS A 1079 -2.80 -38.34 22.21
C CYS A 1079 -1.46 -39.10 22.18
N SER A 1080 -0.38 -38.52 22.70
CA SER A 1080 0.95 -39.13 22.62
C SER A 1080 1.08 -40.38 23.50
N THR A 1081 0.47 -40.36 24.71
CA THR A 1081 0.45 -41.54 25.58
C THR A 1081 -0.63 -42.54 25.16
N TYR A 1082 -1.71 -42.09 24.53
CA TYR A 1082 -2.67 -42.97 23.86
C TYR A 1082 -1.96 -43.86 22.82
N LEU A 1083 -1.22 -43.26 21.89
CA LEU A 1083 -0.47 -44.00 20.87
C LEU A 1083 0.63 -44.89 21.47
N ALA A 1084 1.38 -44.38 22.46
CA ALA A 1084 2.50 -45.11 23.02
C ALA A 1084 2.07 -46.36 23.81
N ASP A 1085 0.99 -46.26 24.60
CA ASP A 1085 0.69 -47.21 25.66
C ASP A 1085 -0.67 -47.93 25.49
N ARG A 1086 -1.64 -47.32 24.79
CA ARG A 1086 -3.06 -47.74 24.86
C ARG A 1086 -3.69 -48.14 23.54
N ALA A 1087 -3.24 -47.55 22.43
CA ALA A 1087 -3.79 -47.85 21.10
C ALA A 1087 -3.65 -49.35 20.77
N GLY A 1088 -2.52 -49.97 21.14
CA GLY A 1088 -2.31 -51.42 21.00
C GLY A 1088 -2.56 -51.92 19.57
N ALA A 1089 -3.31 -53.00 19.43
CA ALA A 1089 -3.76 -53.52 18.13
C ALA A 1089 -5.13 -52.98 17.69
N ALA A 1090 -5.76 -52.12 18.48
CA ALA A 1090 -7.07 -51.56 18.15
C ALA A 1090 -6.93 -50.56 16.99
N PRO A 1091 -7.91 -50.52 16.07
CA PRO A 1091 -7.95 -49.49 15.04
C PRO A 1091 -8.00 -48.09 15.65
N VAL A 1092 -7.15 -47.19 15.17
CA VAL A 1092 -7.07 -45.79 15.60
C VAL A 1092 -7.72 -44.93 14.52
N PRO A 1093 -8.68 -44.05 14.87
CA PRO A 1093 -9.23 -43.12 13.90
C PRO A 1093 -8.17 -42.10 13.50
N VAL A 1094 -7.84 -42.07 12.22
CA VAL A 1094 -6.88 -41.15 11.60
C VAL A 1094 -7.45 -40.53 10.34
N PHE A 1095 -7.03 -39.32 10.04
CA PHE A 1095 -7.41 -38.63 8.80
C PHE A 1095 -6.25 -37.83 8.25
N LEU A 1096 -6.28 -37.57 6.95
CA LEU A 1096 -5.26 -36.77 6.29
C LEU A 1096 -5.62 -35.28 6.34
N GLN A 1097 -4.64 -34.46 6.72
CA GLN A 1097 -4.65 -33.03 6.50
C GLN A 1097 -3.69 -32.71 5.34
N ARG A 1098 -4.25 -32.28 4.20
CA ARG A 1098 -3.46 -31.95 3.01
C ARG A 1098 -2.74 -30.61 3.18
N SER A 1099 -1.47 -30.56 2.76
CA SER A 1099 -0.59 -29.38 2.82
C SER A 1099 0.06 -29.11 1.45
N PRO A 1100 -0.70 -28.63 0.45
CA PRO A 1100 -0.20 -28.47 -0.93
C PRO A 1100 0.95 -27.46 -1.07
N HIS A 1101 1.16 -26.61 -0.05
CA HIS A 1101 2.18 -25.57 -0.05
C HIS A 1101 3.50 -25.97 0.64
N PHE A 1102 3.53 -27.08 1.38
CA PHE A 1102 4.73 -27.59 2.07
C PHE A 1102 5.20 -28.88 1.42
N ARG A 1103 5.84 -28.76 0.24
CA ARG A 1103 6.29 -29.88 -0.61
C ARG A 1103 7.75 -29.68 -1.03
N PRO A 1104 8.50 -30.74 -1.37
CA PRO A 1104 9.79 -30.58 -2.02
C PRO A 1104 9.63 -29.86 -3.38
N PRO A 1105 10.69 -29.20 -3.89
CA PRO A 1105 10.68 -28.60 -5.22
C PRO A 1105 10.32 -29.63 -6.30
N ARG A 1106 9.50 -29.22 -7.28
CA ARG A 1106 9.12 -30.07 -8.42
C ARG A 1106 10.28 -30.30 -9.39
N ASP A 1107 11.14 -29.29 -9.54
CA ASP A 1107 12.33 -29.39 -10.37
C ASP A 1107 13.36 -30.32 -9.68
N PRO A 1108 13.79 -31.41 -10.35
CA PRO A 1108 14.71 -32.39 -9.77
C PRO A 1108 16.07 -31.82 -9.38
N ASP A 1109 16.53 -30.74 -10.03
CA ASP A 1109 17.87 -30.16 -9.81
C ASP A 1109 17.88 -29.06 -8.74
N THR A 1110 16.71 -28.59 -8.30
CA THR A 1110 16.61 -27.51 -7.32
C THR A 1110 17.13 -27.95 -5.94
N PRO A 1111 18.10 -27.23 -5.34
CA PRO A 1111 18.62 -27.55 -4.02
C PRO A 1111 17.62 -27.31 -2.88
N MET A 1112 17.84 -27.98 -1.74
CA MET A 1112 16.97 -27.88 -0.58
C MET A 1112 17.78 -27.81 0.72
N ILE A 1113 17.38 -26.88 1.60
CA ILE A 1113 17.91 -26.67 2.93
C ILE A 1113 16.77 -26.89 3.94
N MET A 1114 16.97 -27.78 4.90
CA MET A 1114 15.94 -28.22 5.84
C MET A 1114 16.39 -28.00 7.28
N ILE A 1115 15.57 -27.33 8.09
CA ILE A 1115 15.83 -27.07 9.51
C ILE A 1115 14.79 -27.82 10.34
N GLY A 1116 15.16 -28.98 10.88
CA GLY A 1116 14.25 -29.88 11.59
C GLY A 1116 14.79 -30.40 12.92
N PRO A 1117 14.88 -29.57 13.97
CA PRO A 1117 15.28 -30.04 15.30
C PRO A 1117 14.18 -30.89 15.96
N GLY A 1118 14.60 -31.87 16.77
CA GLY A 1118 13.69 -32.76 17.50
C GLY A 1118 12.78 -33.55 16.56
N THR A 1119 11.47 -33.56 16.84
CA THR A 1119 10.46 -34.20 15.98
C THR A 1119 10.20 -33.44 14.68
N GLY A 1120 10.72 -32.21 14.53
CA GLY A 1120 10.65 -31.45 13.28
C GLY A 1120 11.42 -32.09 12.12
N ILE A 1121 12.19 -33.15 12.38
CA ILE A 1121 12.80 -33.98 11.34
C ILE A 1121 11.78 -34.75 10.49
N ALA A 1122 10.55 -34.96 11.02
CA ALA A 1122 9.53 -35.80 10.40
C ALA A 1122 9.33 -35.54 8.90
N PRO A 1123 8.87 -34.35 8.46
CA PRO A 1123 8.60 -34.12 7.04
C PRO A 1123 9.86 -34.21 6.17
N PHE A 1124 11.02 -33.89 6.72
CA PHE A 1124 12.29 -33.90 5.97
C PHE A 1124 12.81 -35.30 5.69
N ARG A 1125 12.54 -36.25 6.58
CA ARG A 1125 12.75 -37.67 6.26
C ARG A 1125 11.89 -38.09 5.06
N GLY A 1126 10.62 -37.70 5.06
CA GLY A 1126 9.71 -37.94 3.93
C GLY A 1126 10.20 -37.27 2.63
N PHE A 1127 10.61 -36.01 2.69
CA PHE A 1127 11.13 -35.27 1.52
C PHE A 1127 12.37 -35.93 0.92
N LEU A 1128 13.31 -36.36 1.77
CA LEU A 1128 14.52 -37.06 1.32
C LEU A 1128 14.17 -38.40 0.67
N GLN A 1129 13.27 -39.19 1.27
CA GLN A 1129 12.78 -40.44 0.69
C GLN A 1129 12.11 -40.24 -0.67
N GLU A 1130 11.23 -39.25 -0.78
CA GLU A 1130 10.53 -38.92 -2.03
C GLU A 1130 11.51 -38.54 -3.13
N ARG A 1131 12.42 -37.60 -2.85
CA ARG A 1131 13.42 -37.15 -3.81
C ARG A 1131 14.35 -38.28 -4.24
N ARG A 1132 14.71 -39.19 -3.33
CA ARG A 1132 15.56 -40.37 -3.64
C ARG A 1132 14.82 -41.34 -4.55
N ALA A 1133 13.55 -41.62 -4.25
CA ALA A 1133 12.70 -42.50 -5.05
C ALA A 1133 12.41 -41.94 -6.45
N LEU A 1134 12.28 -40.62 -6.59
CA LEU A 1134 12.10 -39.92 -7.87
C LEU A 1134 13.41 -39.70 -8.65
N GLY A 1135 14.57 -40.02 -8.07
CA GLY A 1135 15.87 -39.82 -8.72
C GLY A 1135 16.29 -38.35 -8.86
N HIS A 1136 15.82 -37.46 -8.00
CA HIS A 1136 16.17 -36.03 -8.04
C HIS A 1136 17.65 -35.81 -7.69
N SER A 1137 18.35 -35.03 -8.51
CA SER A 1137 19.81 -34.75 -8.43
C SER A 1137 20.18 -33.49 -7.63
N GLY A 1138 19.21 -32.61 -7.37
CA GLY A 1138 19.45 -31.35 -6.65
C GLY A 1138 19.93 -31.59 -5.22
N ARG A 1139 20.85 -30.73 -4.77
CA ARG A 1139 21.57 -30.93 -3.51
C ARG A 1139 20.66 -30.84 -2.27
N ASN A 1140 20.85 -31.72 -1.30
CA ASN A 1140 20.10 -31.74 -0.04
C ASN A 1140 20.99 -31.40 1.16
N TRP A 1141 20.52 -30.49 2.01
CA TRP A 1141 21.17 -30.12 3.26
C TRP A 1141 20.17 -30.16 4.42
N LEU A 1142 20.47 -30.94 5.45
CA LEU A 1142 19.68 -31.05 6.67
C LEU A 1142 20.45 -30.52 7.89
N PHE A 1143 19.82 -29.64 8.65
CA PHE A 1143 20.19 -29.29 10.01
C PHE A 1143 19.30 -30.02 11.00
N PHE A 1144 19.89 -30.91 11.79
CA PHE A 1144 19.19 -31.66 12.84
C PHE A 1144 19.77 -31.32 14.21
N GLY A 1145 18.92 -31.22 15.24
CA GLY A 1145 19.41 -30.98 16.59
C GLY A 1145 18.48 -31.45 17.69
N GLU A 1146 19.06 -31.85 18.81
CA GLU A 1146 18.34 -32.27 20.02
C GLU A 1146 19.24 -32.14 21.27
N GLN A 1147 18.94 -32.82 22.39
CA GLN A 1147 19.70 -32.70 23.62
C GLN A 1147 21.02 -33.48 23.58
N ARG A 1148 20.98 -34.79 23.30
CA ARG A 1148 22.17 -35.65 23.36
C ARG A 1148 22.26 -36.58 22.16
N ARG A 1149 23.45 -36.72 21.58
CA ARG A 1149 23.68 -37.59 20.41
C ARG A 1149 23.43 -39.05 20.74
N SER A 1150 23.89 -39.52 21.89
CA SER A 1150 23.76 -40.92 22.32
C SER A 1150 22.32 -41.34 22.61
N GLU A 1151 21.41 -40.39 22.82
CA GLU A 1151 20.03 -40.66 23.22
C GLU A 1151 18.99 -40.25 22.18
N ASN A 1152 19.28 -39.27 21.33
CA ASN A 1152 18.26 -38.55 20.57
C ASN A 1152 18.58 -38.34 19.08
N TYR A 1153 19.57 -39.04 18.53
CA TYR A 1153 19.87 -38.94 17.11
C TYR A 1153 18.92 -39.84 16.30
N TYR A 1154 17.72 -39.33 16.03
CA TYR A 1154 16.66 -40.07 15.35
C TYR A 1154 17.07 -40.43 13.91
N TYR A 1155 16.68 -41.62 13.47
CA TYR A 1155 16.94 -42.11 12.11
C TYR A 1155 18.43 -42.05 11.71
N ARG A 1156 19.34 -42.20 12.68
CA ARG A 1156 20.79 -42.10 12.47
C ARG A 1156 21.27 -42.92 11.28
N ASP A 1157 20.92 -44.20 11.23
CA ASP A 1157 21.40 -45.10 10.18
C ASP A 1157 20.86 -44.68 8.79
N ASP A 1158 19.60 -44.24 8.72
CA ASP A 1158 18.95 -43.76 7.49
C ASP A 1158 19.62 -42.48 6.95
N LEU A 1159 19.91 -41.53 7.86
CA LEU A 1159 20.57 -40.26 7.51
C LEU A 1159 22.07 -40.44 7.22
N GLU A 1160 22.78 -41.27 7.98
CA GLU A 1160 24.20 -41.56 7.75
C GLU A 1160 24.41 -42.37 6.45
N ASP A 1161 23.48 -43.25 6.07
CA ASP A 1161 23.46 -43.94 4.77
C ASP A 1161 23.33 -42.94 3.60
N MET A 1162 22.35 -42.03 3.65
CA MET A 1162 22.18 -40.99 2.63
C MET A 1162 23.37 -40.03 2.53
N VAL A 1163 24.11 -39.82 3.62
CA VAL A 1163 25.37 -39.07 3.57
C VAL A 1163 26.47 -39.91 2.92
N GLY A 1164 26.53 -41.21 3.23
CA GLY A 1164 27.56 -42.13 2.74
C GLY A 1164 27.57 -42.31 1.22
N ASP A 1165 26.40 -42.31 0.58
CA ASP A 1165 26.27 -42.38 -0.88
C ASP A 1165 26.17 -41.02 -1.58
N GLY A 1166 26.19 -39.93 -0.81
CA GLY A 1166 26.21 -38.55 -1.31
C GLY A 1166 24.83 -37.96 -1.67
N PHE A 1167 23.72 -38.67 -1.41
CA PHE A 1167 22.37 -38.16 -1.65
C PHE A 1167 21.99 -37.00 -0.71
N LEU A 1168 22.29 -37.15 0.58
CA LEU A 1168 22.26 -36.06 1.56
C LEU A 1168 23.63 -35.41 1.59
N ASN A 1169 23.83 -34.41 0.72
CA ASN A 1169 25.14 -33.78 0.51
C ASN A 1169 25.70 -33.13 1.77
N ARG A 1170 24.85 -32.74 2.71
CA ARG A 1170 25.28 -32.16 3.98
C ARG A 1170 24.31 -32.43 5.12
N LEU A 1171 24.86 -32.86 6.26
CA LEU A 1171 24.13 -33.10 7.50
C LEU A 1171 24.85 -32.44 8.66
N ASP A 1172 24.24 -31.39 9.21
CA ASP A 1172 24.80 -30.63 10.33
C ASP A 1172 24.02 -30.88 11.62
N LEU A 1173 24.74 -31.37 12.63
CA LEU A 1173 24.17 -31.86 13.88
C LEU A 1173 24.42 -30.89 15.05
N ALA A 1174 23.39 -30.64 15.85
CA ALA A 1174 23.45 -29.79 17.04
C ALA A 1174 22.89 -30.51 18.28
N PHE A 1175 23.76 -30.93 19.20
CA PHE A 1175 23.36 -31.56 20.46
C PHE A 1175 23.63 -30.62 21.64
N SER A 1176 22.57 -30.16 22.31
CA SER A 1176 22.65 -29.06 23.27
C SER A 1176 23.16 -29.45 24.67
N ARG A 1177 23.49 -30.72 24.91
CA ARG A 1177 23.91 -31.26 26.24
C ARG A 1177 25.15 -32.14 26.20
N ASP A 1178 25.79 -32.30 25.04
CA ASP A 1178 27.00 -33.14 24.89
C ASP A 1178 28.28 -32.38 25.25
N GLN A 1179 28.19 -31.07 25.44
CA GLN A 1179 29.28 -30.18 25.83
C GLN A 1179 28.77 -29.10 26.82
N ALA A 1180 29.70 -28.35 27.41
CA ALA A 1180 29.39 -27.32 28.42
C ALA A 1180 28.50 -26.19 27.87
N ASP A 1181 28.82 -25.69 26.67
CA ASP A 1181 28.05 -24.66 25.99
C ASP A 1181 26.92 -25.27 25.16
N ARG A 1182 25.70 -24.75 25.30
CA ARG A 1182 24.54 -25.27 24.59
C ARG A 1182 24.60 -24.90 23.11
N VAL A 1183 24.69 -25.91 22.24
CA VAL A 1183 24.67 -25.74 20.77
C VAL A 1183 23.30 -26.15 20.22
N TYR A 1184 22.71 -25.28 19.40
CA TYR A 1184 21.42 -25.51 18.72
C TYR A 1184 21.57 -25.34 17.21
N VAL A 1185 20.56 -25.73 16.42
CA VAL A 1185 20.60 -25.68 14.95
C VAL A 1185 20.90 -24.29 14.41
N GLN A 1186 20.38 -23.23 15.04
CA GLN A 1186 20.66 -21.85 14.65
C GLN A 1186 22.12 -21.44 14.90
N HIS A 1187 22.82 -22.06 15.86
CA HIS A 1187 24.26 -21.85 16.03
C HIS A 1187 25.03 -22.53 14.88
N LYS A 1188 24.63 -23.74 14.47
CA LYS A 1188 25.19 -24.42 13.29
C LYS A 1188 24.93 -23.67 11.99
N MET A 1189 23.76 -23.04 11.86
CA MET A 1189 23.50 -22.17 10.73
C MET A 1189 24.50 -21.00 10.69
N LEU A 1190 24.85 -20.40 11.83
CA LEU A 1190 25.86 -19.34 11.89
C LEU A 1190 27.26 -19.86 11.55
N ASP A 1191 27.67 -21.01 12.09
CA ASP A 1191 28.96 -21.67 11.78
C ASP A 1191 29.14 -21.82 10.26
N TYR A 1192 28.05 -22.06 9.53
CA TYR A 1192 28.04 -22.33 8.09
C TYR A 1192 27.30 -21.27 7.27
N GLY A 1193 27.17 -20.05 7.79
CA GLY A 1193 26.36 -19.02 7.17
C GLY A 1193 26.81 -18.65 5.75
N ALA A 1194 28.11 -18.73 5.45
CA ALA A 1194 28.64 -18.52 4.10
C ALA A 1194 28.10 -19.54 3.08
N ASP A 1195 28.08 -20.81 3.47
CA ASP A 1195 27.57 -21.89 2.62
C ASP A 1195 26.05 -21.84 2.50
N LEU A 1196 25.35 -21.54 3.59
CA LEU A 1196 23.90 -21.34 3.62
C LEU A 1196 23.49 -20.23 2.65
N TRP A 1197 24.19 -19.09 2.71
CA TRP A 1197 23.99 -17.99 1.78
C TRP A 1197 24.25 -18.42 0.33
N ARG A 1198 25.36 -19.12 0.06
CA ARG A 1198 25.67 -19.64 -1.27
C ARG A 1198 24.55 -20.52 -1.82
N TRP A 1199 24.03 -21.46 -1.04
CA TRP A 1199 22.95 -22.34 -1.48
C TRP A 1199 21.64 -21.57 -1.72
N LEU A 1200 21.31 -20.59 -0.88
CA LEU A 1200 20.16 -19.71 -1.11
C LEU A 1200 20.30 -18.92 -2.42
N ASN A 1201 21.52 -18.47 -2.74
CA ASN A 1201 21.82 -17.80 -4.00
C ASN A 1201 21.75 -18.76 -5.20
N ASP A 1202 22.12 -20.03 -5.01
CA ASP A 1202 22.00 -21.10 -6.01
C ASP A 1202 20.56 -21.62 -6.20
N GLY A 1203 19.54 -20.87 -5.75
CA GLY A 1203 18.14 -21.23 -5.96
C GLY A 1203 17.54 -22.15 -4.88
N ALA A 1204 18.26 -22.47 -3.79
CA ALA A 1204 17.75 -23.41 -2.80
C ALA A 1204 16.41 -22.98 -2.19
N HIS A 1205 15.56 -23.97 -1.92
CA HIS A 1205 14.38 -23.82 -1.08
C HIS A 1205 14.76 -24.09 0.38
N PHE A 1206 14.32 -23.21 1.28
CA PHE A 1206 14.57 -23.23 2.71
C PHE A 1206 13.32 -23.63 3.48
N TYR A 1207 13.38 -24.74 4.20
CA TYR A 1207 12.26 -25.29 4.95
C TYR A 1207 12.54 -25.30 6.44
N VAL A 1208 11.52 -24.98 7.24
CA VAL A 1208 11.61 -25.04 8.71
C VAL A 1208 10.44 -25.85 9.25
N CYS A 1209 10.73 -26.83 10.10
CA CYS A 1209 9.70 -27.56 10.84
C CYS A 1209 10.04 -27.67 12.32
N GLY A 1210 9.09 -27.33 13.19
CA GLY A 1210 9.23 -27.46 14.65
C GLY A 1210 8.47 -26.39 15.45
N ASP A 1211 8.95 -26.11 16.67
CA ASP A 1211 8.30 -25.20 17.63
C ASP A 1211 8.16 -23.77 17.11
N ALA A 1212 6.91 -23.27 17.02
CA ALA A 1212 6.62 -21.92 16.51
C ALA A 1212 7.09 -20.80 17.46
N ALA A 1213 7.00 -21.04 18.77
CA ALA A 1213 7.16 -19.99 19.79
C ALA A 1213 8.60 -19.53 20.02
N ARG A 1214 9.57 -20.44 19.89
CA ARG A 1214 11.00 -20.15 20.12
C ARG A 1214 11.84 -20.54 18.93
N MET A 1215 11.78 -21.80 18.51
CA MET A 1215 12.73 -22.33 17.51
C MET A 1215 12.58 -21.64 16.15
N ALA A 1216 11.37 -21.62 15.57
CA ALA A 1216 11.15 -21.04 14.25
C ALA A 1216 11.49 -19.54 14.20
N ARG A 1217 11.21 -18.82 15.30
CA ARG A 1217 11.56 -17.41 15.46
C ARG A 1217 13.07 -17.19 15.50
N ASP A 1218 13.80 -18.00 16.26
CA ASP A 1218 15.25 -17.87 16.39
C ASP A 1218 15.96 -18.28 15.09
N VAL A 1219 15.44 -19.29 14.36
CA VAL A 1219 15.92 -19.68 13.03
C VAL A 1219 15.66 -18.57 11.99
N ASP A 1220 14.48 -17.95 12.01
CA ASP A 1220 14.15 -16.82 11.14
C ASP A 1220 15.07 -15.61 11.40
N ALA A 1221 15.37 -15.32 12.66
CA ALA A 1221 16.30 -14.27 13.05
C ALA A 1221 17.74 -14.59 12.60
N VAL A 1222 18.20 -15.83 12.77
CA VAL A 1222 19.54 -16.23 12.31
C VAL A 1222 19.63 -16.26 10.79
N LEU A 1223 18.61 -16.75 10.08
CA LEU A 1223 18.56 -16.68 8.62
C LEU A 1223 18.71 -15.23 8.14
N THR A 1224 17.99 -14.30 8.79
CA THR A 1224 18.11 -12.87 8.52
C THR A 1224 19.54 -12.36 8.77
N SER A 1225 20.17 -12.78 9.88
CA SER A 1225 21.56 -12.44 10.20
C SER A 1225 22.56 -13.00 9.18
N ILE A 1226 22.33 -14.21 8.67
CA ILE A 1226 23.16 -14.85 7.64
C ILE A 1226 23.05 -14.11 6.31
N ILE A 1227 21.83 -13.79 5.88
CA ILE A 1227 21.58 -13.00 4.68
C ILE A 1227 22.25 -11.63 4.81
N LYS A 1228 22.12 -10.98 5.98
CA LYS A 1228 22.78 -9.71 6.30
C LYS A 1228 24.31 -9.82 6.20
N THR A 1229 24.89 -10.81 6.87
CA THR A 1229 26.36 -10.94 7.01
C THR A 1229 27.01 -11.42 5.71
N TYR A 1230 26.51 -12.52 5.14
CA TYR A 1230 27.16 -13.20 4.00
C TYR A 1230 26.62 -12.73 2.65
N GLY A 1231 25.36 -12.29 2.60
CA GLY A 1231 24.85 -11.51 1.46
C GLY A 1231 25.36 -10.07 1.46
N ARG A 1232 26.11 -9.66 2.50
CA ARG A 1232 26.61 -8.29 2.70
C ARG A 1232 25.49 -7.25 2.58
N MET A 1233 24.30 -7.63 3.03
CA MET A 1233 23.08 -6.84 2.96
C MET A 1233 22.90 -6.04 4.24
N SER A 1234 22.30 -4.86 4.15
CA SER A 1234 21.75 -4.18 5.34
C SER A 1234 20.58 -4.96 5.95
N GLU A 1235 20.14 -4.56 7.15
CA GLU A 1235 19.00 -5.20 7.81
C GLU A 1235 17.67 -5.10 7.04
N GLU A 1236 17.35 -3.95 6.44
CA GLU A 1236 16.13 -3.83 5.63
C GLU A 1236 16.20 -4.67 4.34
N ALA A 1237 17.39 -4.75 3.71
CA ALA A 1237 17.61 -5.57 2.52
C ALA A 1237 17.51 -7.07 2.83
N ALA A 1238 18.05 -7.53 3.97
CA ALA A 1238 17.91 -8.91 4.41
C ALA A 1238 16.45 -9.29 4.68
N HIS A 1239 15.66 -8.38 5.28
CA HIS A 1239 14.22 -8.59 5.46
C HIS A 1239 13.44 -8.58 4.14
N HIS A 1240 13.84 -7.78 3.16
CA HIS A 1240 13.23 -7.77 1.83
C HIS A 1240 13.57 -9.04 1.04
N TYR A 1241 14.84 -9.46 0.98
CA TYR A 1241 15.24 -10.74 0.37
C TYR A 1241 14.49 -11.93 0.97
N LYS A 1242 14.33 -11.94 2.30
CA LYS A 1242 13.54 -12.97 2.98
C LYS A 1242 12.05 -12.94 2.60
N ARG A 1243 11.45 -11.76 2.41
CA ARG A 1243 10.06 -11.63 1.91
C ARG A 1243 9.93 -12.15 0.48
N GLU A 1244 10.94 -11.95 -0.36
CA GLU A 1244 10.96 -12.50 -1.72
C GLU A 1244 11.05 -14.02 -1.70
N LEU A 1245 11.89 -14.60 -0.85
CA LEU A 1245 11.90 -16.05 -0.65
C LEU A 1245 10.52 -16.60 -0.25
N VAL A 1246 9.76 -15.88 0.58
CA VAL A 1246 8.38 -16.28 0.94
C VAL A 1246 7.43 -16.14 -0.25
N ALA A 1247 7.48 -15.00 -0.97
CA ALA A 1247 6.63 -14.76 -2.14
C ALA A 1247 6.86 -15.81 -3.25
N ASP A 1248 8.12 -16.21 -3.45
CA ASP A 1248 8.53 -17.21 -4.44
C ASP A 1248 8.30 -18.66 -3.96
N LYS A 1249 7.71 -18.85 -2.77
CA LYS A 1249 7.50 -20.17 -2.14
C LYS A 1249 8.81 -20.96 -1.92
N ARG A 1250 9.91 -20.23 -1.80
CA ARG A 1250 11.27 -20.73 -1.52
C ARG A 1250 11.61 -20.70 -0.04
N TYR A 1251 10.87 -19.97 0.80
CA TYR A 1251 10.94 -20.08 2.26
C TYR A 1251 9.58 -20.53 2.82
N VAL A 1252 9.51 -21.77 3.30
CA VAL A 1252 8.25 -22.40 3.75
C VAL A 1252 8.40 -22.98 5.16
N ARG A 1253 7.33 -22.93 5.95
CA ARG A 1253 7.35 -23.32 7.37
C ARG A 1253 6.17 -24.24 7.70
N ASP A 1254 6.44 -25.31 8.43
CA ASP A 1254 5.45 -26.18 9.08
C ASP A 1254 5.69 -26.15 10.60
N VAL A 1255 5.01 -25.24 11.29
CA VAL A 1255 5.29 -24.92 12.70
C VAL A 1255 4.05 -25.14 13.57
N TYR A 1256 4.27 -25.67 14.78
CA TYR A 1256 3.22 -26.15 15.68
C TYR A 1256 3.34 -25.64 17.11
#